data_AF-A0A8C0NZB7-F1
#
_entry.id   AF-A0A8C0NZB7-F1
#
_cell.length_a   1.000
_cell.length_b   1.000
_cell.length_c   1.000
_cell.angle_alpha   90.00
_cell.angle_beta   90.00
_cell.angle_gamma   90.00
#
_symmetry.space_group_name_H-M   'P 1'
#
loop_
_entity.id
_entity.type
_entity.pdbx_description
1 polymer ?
#
loop_
_entity_poly.entity_id
_entity_poly.type
_entity_poly.pdbx_seq_one_letter_code
_entity_poly.pdbx_strand_id
1 'polypeptide(L)'
;MSHLSSPPQKQKGEHKGRGLPRGSERGSSSRDKDRSATVSSSVPMPIGGKGSRTNCSPSVPQKVPNRLINEKSPYLLQHAYNPVDWYPWGQEAFDKARKENKPIFLSVGYSTCHWCHMMEEESFQNEEIGHLLNEDFVSVKVDREERPDVDKVYMTFVQATSSGGGWPMNVWLTPNLQPFVGGTYFPPEDGLTRVGFRTVLLRIREQWKQNKNTLLENSQRVTTALLARSEISMGDRQVPPSAATMNSRCFQQLDEGYDEEYGGFAEAPKFPTPVILNFLFSYWLSHRLTQDGSRAQQMALHTLKMMANGGIRDHVGQGFHRYSTDRQWHIPHFEKMLYDQAQLAVAYSQAFQVTPEPSLEQRHLACPPTSGCPSKAWGLVAAPLTSPLIPSRMPRLSPHPPGRMVTALSVPRPPRDLCLQTSLLPPQISGDEFYSDVAKGILQYVARNLSHRSGGFYSAEDADSPPERGMRPREGAFYVWTVKEVQNLLPEPVLGATEPLTSGQLLMKHYGLTEAGNISPSQDPKGELQGQNVLTVRYSLELTAARFGLDVDAVRTLLNTGLEKLFQARKHRPKPHLDSKMLAAWNGLMVSGYAVTGAVLGQERLINYAINGAKFLKRHMFDVASGRLMRTCYAGPGGTVEHSNPPCWGFLEDYAFVVRGLLDLYEASQESSWLEWALRLQDTQDRLFWDSQGGGYFCSEAELGAGLPLRLKDDQDGAEPSANSVSAHNLLRMHGFTGHKDWMDKCVCLLTAFSERMRRVPVALPEMVRALSAHQQTLKQIVICGDPQAKDTKALLQCVHSIYIPNKVLILANGDPSSFLSRQLPFLSTLRRLEDRATAYVCEDQACSMPITEPCELRKLLHQ
;
A
#
# COMPACT_ATOMS: atom_id res chain seq x y z
N MET A 1 -2.51 31.62 -17.36
CA MET A 1 -2.43 33.08 -17.64
C MET A 1 -3.13 33.82 -16.52
N SER A 2 -2.60 34.97 -16.10
CA SER A 2 -3.04 35.66 -14.87
C SER A 2 -2.73 37.15 -14.95
N HIS A 3 -3.74 38.03 -14.81
CA HIS A 3 -3.62 39.47 -14.51
C HIS A 3 -5.01 40.08 -14.22
N LEU A 4 -5.05 41.37 -13.85
CA LEU A 4 -6.19 42.18 -13.33
C LEU A 4 -6.45 41.92 -11.83
N SER A 5 -6.00 42.71 -10.85
CA SER A 5 -5.68 44.16 -10.71
C SER A 5 -6.86 45.04 -10.23
N SER A 6 -6.88 45.33 -8.93
CA SER A 6 -7.56 46.48 -8.26
C SER A 6 -6.77 47.80 -8.50
N PRO A 7 -7.08 49.00 -7.95
CA PRO A 7 -8.00 49.39 -6.84
C PRO A 7 -9.05 50.43 -7.36
N PRO A 8 -9.55 51.53 -6.70
CA PRO A 8 -9.33 52.19 -5.40
C PRO A 8 -10.58 52.25 -4.48
N GLN A 9 -10.95 53.43 -3.95
CA GLN A 9 -11.97 53.69 -2.91
C GLN A 9 -12.51 55.15 -2.97
N LYS A 10 -13.54 55.42 -2.14
CA LYS A 10 -14.05 56.73 -1.57
C LYS A 10 -15.45 57.15 -2.09
N GLN A 11 -16.34 57.77 -1.31
CA GLN A 11 -16.38 58.08 0.15
C GLN A 11 -17.83 58.35 0.65
N LYS A 12 -18.12 58.02 1.93
CA LYS A 12 -19.16 58.62 2.84
C LYS A 12 -20.66 58.57 2.41
N GLY A 13 -21.63 58.51 3.34
CA GLY A 13 -21.54 58.27 4.79
C GLY A 13 -22.83 58.61 5.55
N GLU A 14 -22.95 58.10 6.79
CA GLU A 14 -23.97 58.41 7.82
C GLU A 14 -25.43 57.92 7.54
N HIS A 15 -26.33 57.71 8.53
CA HIS A 15 -26.40 58.15 9.94
C HIS A 15 -27.22 57.14 10.83
N LYS A 16 -26.93 57.08 12.16
CA LYS A 16 -27.73 56.66 13.38
C LYS A 16 -28.97 55.71 13.26
N GLY A 17 -29.27 54.76 14.18
CA GLY A 17 -28.66 54.36 15.47
C GLY A 17 -29.52 53.37 16.34
N ARG A 18 -29.01 53.01 17.54
CA ARG A 18 -29.52 52.19 18.70
C ARG A 18 -31.06 51.93 18.84
N GLY A 19 -31.59 50.83 19.42
CA GLY A 19 -31.04 49.52 19.90
C GLY A 19 -31.67 48.95 21.21
N LEU A 20 -31.81 47.60 21.34
CA LEU A 20 -32.06 46.76 22.57
C LEU A 20 -33.45 46.87 23.31
N PRO A 21 -33.83 45.99 24.30
CA PRO A 21 -33.61 44.53 24.53
C PRO A 21 -34.79 43.67 25.16
N ARG A 22 -34.65 42.32 25.13
CA ARG A 22 -35.00 41.26 26.16
C ARG A 22 -36.40 41.03 26.82
N GLY A 23 -36.71 39.74 27.06
CA GLY A 23 -37.58 39.13 28.12
C GLY A 23 -37.89 37.63 27.80
N SER A 24 -37.84 36.57 28.65
CA SER A 24 -38.17 36.24 30.07
C SER A 24 -39.64 35.81 30.31
N GLU A 25 -40.05 34.83 31.14
CA GLU A 25 -39.42 33.73 31.93
C GLU A 25 -40.51 32.83 32.59
N ARG A 26 -40.26 31.52 32.87
CA ARG A 26 -40.89 30.62 33.91
C ARG A 26 -42.45 30.44 33.89
N GLY A 27 -43.11 29.52 34.63
CA GLY A 27 -42.72 28.33 35.42
C GLY A 27 -43.82 27.86 36.43
N SER A 28 -43.76 26.60 36.92
CA SER A 28 -44.64 25.95 37.96
C SER A 28 -46.10 25.59 37.52
N SER A 29 -46.92 24.75 38.18
CA SER A 29 -46.81 23.51 39.02
C SER A 29 -48.26 23.01 39.36
N SER A 30 -48.65 21.97 40.14
CA SER A 30 -48.04 20.92 41.01
C SER A 30 -49.06 19.78 41.32
N ARG A 31 -48.63 18.63 41.90
CA ARG A 31 -49.41 17.67 42.76
C ARG A 31 -50.54 16.81 42.09
N ASP A 32 -50.94 15.62 42.57
CA ASP A 32 -50.43 14.72 43.65
C ASP A 32 -50.89 13.23 43.53
N LYS A 33 -50.27 12.35 44.34
CA LYS A 33 -50.77 11.08 44.97
C LYS A 33 -51.13 9.77 44.21
N ASP A 34 -50.49 8.69 44.71
CA ASP A 34 -51.02 7.38 45.20
C ASP A 34 -51.91 6.44 44.35
N ARG A 35 -51.96 5.10 44.57
CA ARG A 35 -50.97 4.06 44.97
C ARG A 35 -51.69 2.67 44.96
N SER A 36 -50.96 1.58 44.66
CA SER A 36 -51.32 0.15 44.93
C SER A 36 -52.59 -0.45 44.25
N ALA A 37 -52.78 -1.78 44.08
CA ALA A 37 -51.83 -2.90 43.89
C ALA A 37 -52.55 -4.20 43.40
N THR A 38 -51.80 -5.07 42.71
CA THR A 38 -51.88 -6.56 42.67
C THR A 38 -53.16 -7.34 42.30
N VAL A 39 -53.00 -8.20 41.27
CA VAL A 39 -53.47 -9.62 41.18
C VAL A 39 -54.97 -9.89 40.98
N SER A 40 -55.34 -10.39 39.79
CA SER A 40 -55.60 -11.84 39.59
C SER A 40 -55.49 -12.21 38.10
N SER A 41 -56.00 -13.37 37.67
CA SER A 41 -55.58 -14.09 36.45
C SER A 41 -56.72 -14.49 35.50
N SER A 42 -56.32 -15.12 34.38
CA SER A 42 -57.13 -15.87 33.39
C SER A 42 -57.67 -15.10 32.17
N VAL A 43 -57.78 -15.83 31.07
CA VAL A 43 -58.12 -15.39 29.71
C VAL A 43 -59.36 -16.17 29.26
N PRO A 44 -60.36 -15.51 28.68
CA PRO A 44 -60.77 -15.91 27.34
C PRO A 44 -61.10 -14.74 26.39
N MET A 45 -60.88 -14.96 25.10
CA MET A 45 -61.59 -14.27 24.01
C MET A 45 -63.08 -14.66 24.04
N PRO A 46 -64.04 -13.91 23.42
CA PRO A 46 -63.85 -13.06 22.23
C PRO A 46 -64.67 -11.73 22.25
N ILE A 47 -65.10 -11.31 21.06
CA ILE A 47 -65.97 -10.17 20.69
C ILE A 47 -65.18 -8.90 20.29
N GLY A 48 -65.50 -8.40 19.10
CA GLY A 48 -64.96 -7.14 18.57
C GLY A 48 -66.01 -6.03 18.53
N GLY A 49 -65.57 -4.78 18.42
CA GLY A 49 -66.48 -3.64 18.26
C GLY A 49 -65.90 -2.29 18.65
N LYS A 50 -65.29 -1.60 17.69
CA LYS A 50 -65.03 -0.13 17.63
C LYS A 50 -64.50 0.57 18.90
N GLY A 51 -63.28 1.11 18.82
CA GLY A 51 -62.91 2.27 19.64
C GLY A 51 -61.45 2.34 20.10
N SER A 52 -60.51 2.58 19.19
CA SER A 52 -59.20 3.11 19.57
C SER A 52 -58.75 4.19 18.58
N ARG A 53 -58.02 5.19 19.08
CA ARG A 53 -57.56 6.34 18.31
C ARG A 53 -56.29 5.97 17.54
N THR A 54 -56.18 6.42 16.30
CA THR A 54 -54.98 6.25 15.48
C THR A 54 -53.83 7.08 16.04
N ASN A 55 -52.96 6.46 16.84
CA ASN A 55 -51.62 6.99 17.11
C ASN A 55 -50.79 6.87 15.82
N CYS A 56 -50.92 7.86 14.93
CA CYS A 56 -50.02 8.01 13.81
C CYS A 56 -48.65 8.45 14.34
N SER A 57 -47.76 7.47 14.58
CA SER A 57 -46.33 7.72 14.51
C SER A 57 -46.04 8.38 13.15
N PRO A 58 -45.23 9.44 13.06
CA PRO A 58 -44.83 9.99 11.77
C PRO A 58 -44.07 8.91 11.02
N SER A 59 -44.66 8.39 9.94
CA SER A 59 -44.01 7.43 9.06
C SER A 59 -42.81 8.11 8.42
N VAL A 60 -41.61 7.63 8.73
CA VAL A 60 -40.40 8.01 7.99
C VAL A 60 -40.68 7.76 6.50
N PRO A 61 -40.49 8.74 5.61
CA PRO A 61 -40.72 8.54 4.19
C PRO A 61 -39.95 7.32 3.69
N GLN A 62 -40.67 6.35 3.12
CA GLN A 62 -40.07 5.10 2.67
C GLN A 62 -39.21 5.39 1.44
N LYS A 63 -37.90 5.59 1.66
CA LYS A 63 -36.94 5.93 0.61
C LYS A 63 -37.01 4.91 -0.52
N VAL A 64 -37.30 5.38 -1.72
CA VAL A 64 -37.33 4.57 -2.94
C VAL A 64 -35.89 4.34 -3.41
N PRO A 65 -35.46 3.09 -3.68
CA PRO A 65 -34.13 2.83 -4.19
C PRO A 65 -33.98 3.23 -5.67
N ASN A 66 -32.81 3.77 -6.03
CA ASN A 66 -32.36 3.88 -7.41
C ASN A 66 -31.75 2.54 -7.89
N ARG A 67 -31.17 2.52 -9.10
CA ARG A 67 -30.70 1.28 -9.75
C ARG A 67 -29.57 0.56 -9.03
N LEU A 68 -28.77 1.27 -8.24
CA LEU A 68 -27.60 0.72 -7.56
C LEU A 68 -27.97 -0.35 -6.52
N ILE A 69 -29.25 -0.48 -6.13
CA ILE A 69 -29.74 -1.57 -5.27
C ILE A 69 -29.53 -2.98 -5.85
N ASN A 70 -29.26 -3.09 -7.15
CA ASN A 70 -29.01 -4.36 -7.85
C ASN A 70 -27.50 -4.70 -7.93
N GLU A 71 -26.61 -3.79 -7.54
CA GLU A 71 -25.16 -3.96 -7.61
C GLU A 71 -24.63 -4.84 -6.47
N LYS A 72 -23.39 -5.33 -6.61
CA LYS A 72 -22.67 -6.06 -5.56
C LYS A 72 -21.62 -5.25 -4.81
N SER A 73 -21.09 -4.18 -5.41
CA SER A 73 -20.18 -3.25 -4.73
C SER A 73 -20.84 -2.66 -3.47
N PRO A 74 -20.21 -2.78 -2.28
CA PRO A 74 -20.67 -2.08 -1.08
C PRO A 74 -20.70 -0.56 -1.25
N TYR A 75 -19.78 0.00 -2.06
CA TYR A 75 -19.75 1.43 -2.39
C TYR A 75 -20.97 1.86 -3.22
N LEU A 76 -21.34 1.10 -4.25
CA LEU A 76 -22.53 1.41 -5.05
C LEU A 76 -23.82 1.23 -4.24
N LEU A 77 -23.90 0.17 -3.43
CA LEU A 77 -25.05 -0.09 -2.54
C LEU A 77 -25.25 1.01 -1.48
N GLN A 78 -24.19 1.63 -0.97
CA GLN A 78 -24.29 2.81 -0.08
C GLN A 78 -25.10 3.94 -0.71
N HIS A 79 -24.98 4.13 -2.03
CA HIS A 79 -25.63 5.21 -2.78
C HIS A 79 -27.05 4.88 -3.28
N ALA A 80 -27.57 3.69 -2.98
CA ALA A 80 -28.83 3.20 -3.53
C ALA A 80 -30.09 3.97 -3.06
N TYR A 81 -30.02 4.71 -1.96
CA TYR A 81 -31.15 5.44 -1.35
C TYR A 81 -30.93 6.96 -1.26
N ASN A 82 -30.08 7.50 -2.14
CA ASN A 82 -29.82 8.92 -2.27
C ASN A 82 -30.90 9.59 -3.16
N PRO A 83 -31.21 10.88 -2.95
CA PRO A 83 -32.12 11.64 -3.83
C PRO A 83 -31.69 11.70 -5.32
N VAL A 84 -30.44 11.37 -5.64
CA VAL A 84 -29.93 11.27 -7.01
C VAL A 84 -30.40 9.96 -7.66
N ASP A 85 -30.97 10.05 -8.86
CA ASP A 85 -31.26 8.91 -9.75
C ASP A 85 -29.93 8.37 -10.32
N TRP A 86 -29.19 7.63 -9.50
CA TRP A 86 -27.93 7.01 -9.90
C TRP A 86 -28.16 5.81 -10.83
N TYR A 87 -27.32 5.74 -11.86
CA TYR A 87 -27.14 4.61 -12.76
C TYR A 87 -25.76 4.00 -12.50
N PRO A 88 -25.59 2.67 -12.61
CA PRO A 88 -24.27 2.08 -12.74
C PRO A 88 -23.64 2.43 -14.11
N TRP A 89 -22.33 2.21 -14.28
CA TRP A 89 -21.67 2.40 -15.57
C TRP A 89 -22.13 1.35 -16.59
N GLY A 90 -23.05 1.74 -17.47
CA GLY A 90 -23.61 0.83 -18.46
C GLY A 90 -24.51 1.51 -19.50
N GLN A 91 -24.88 0.73 -20.51
CA GLN A 91 -25.54 1.20 -21.73
C GLN A 91 -26.87 1.94 -21.48
N GLU A 92 -27.64 1.57 -20.45
CA GLU A 92 -28.90 2.28 -20.10
C GLU A 92 -28.66 3.78 -19.84
N ALA A 93 -27.63 4.12 -19.05
CA ALA A 93 -27.27 5.50 -18.76
C ALA A 93 -26.84 6.25 -20.01
N PHE A 94 -26.07 5.58 -20.88
CA PHE A 94 -25.51 6.20 -22.08
C PHE A 94 -26.59 6.45 -23.15
N ASP A 95 -27.52 5.51 -23.33
CA ASP A 95 -28.67 5.69 -24.23
C ASP A 95 -29.67 6.69 -23.68
N LYS A 96 -29.88 6.75 -22.36
CA LYS A 96 -30.63 7.84 -21.72
C LYS A 96 -30.00 9.20 -22.00
N ALA A 97 -28.69 9.34 -21.79
CA ALA A 97 -27.96 10.59 -22.04
C ALA A 97 -28.01 11.03 -23.51
N ARG A 98 -27.90 10.08 -24.46
CA ARG A 98 -28.08 10.34 -25.89
C ARG A 98 -29.51 10.75 -26.24
N LYS A 99 -30.51 10.02 -25.74
CA LYS A 99 -31.94 10.26 -26.02
C LYS A 99 -32.46 11.57 -25.41
N GLU A 100 -32.04 11.93 -24.21
CA GLU A 100 -32.41 13.18 -23.54
C GLU A 100 -31.47 14.35 -23.89
N ASN A 101 -30.36 14.10 -24.62
CA ASN A 101 -29.33 15.09 -24.95
C ASN A 101 -28.76 15.83 -23.71
N LYS A 102 -28.62 15.08 -22.60
CA LYS A 102 -28.07 15.58 -21.32
C LYS A 102 -26.59 15.21 -21.17
N PRO A 103 -25.77 16.01 -20.46
CA PRO A 103 -24.45 15.57 -20.04
C PRO A 103 -24.57 14.42 -19.03
N ILE A 104 -23.58 13.53 -19.03
CA ILE A 104 -23.42 12.54 -17.96
C ILE A 104 -22.62 13.20 -16.84
N PHE A 105 -23.10 13.08 -15.60
CA PHE A 105 -22.33 13.38 -14.40
C PHE A 105 -21.74 12.07 -13.88
N LEU A 106 -20.44 11.85 -14.12
CA LEU A 106 -19.69 10.70 -13.63
C LEU A 106 -19.11 11.01 -12.26
N SER A 107 -19.43 10.20 -11.25
CA SER A 107 -18.83 10.24 -9.91
C SER A 107 -18.16 8.90 -9.61
N VAL A 108 -16.86 8.92 -9.34
CA VAL A 108 -16.02 7.73 -9.10
C VAL A 108 -15.41 7.79 -7.70
N GLY A 109 -15.45 6.67 -6.98
CA GLY A 109 -14.87 6.51 -5.64
C GLY A 109 -14.72 5.04 -5.28
N TYR A 110 -14.60 4.74 -3.99
CA TYR A 110 -14.53 3.39 -3.44
C TYR A 110 -14.98 3.40 -1.96
N SER A 111 -15.11 2.20 -1.39
CA SER A 111 -15.81 1.89 -0.14
C SER A 111 -15.22 2.46 1.16
N THR A 112 -13.90 2.66 1.23
CA THR A 112 -13.18 3.15 2.44
C THR A 112 -12.67 4.59 2.30
N CYS A 113 -13.23 5.33 1.34
CA CYS A 113 -12.80 6.66 0.96
C CYS A 113 -13.50 7.74 1.82
N HIS A 114 -12.85 8.22 2.88
CA HIS A 114 -13.39 9.27 3.77
C HIS A 114 -13.93 10.51 3.01
N TRP A 115 -13.17 11.05 2.04
CA TRP A 115 -13.62 12.17 1.19
C TRP A 115 -14.85 11.82 0.33
N CYS A 116 -15.03 10.55 -0.03
CA CYS A 116 -16.19 10.08 -0.78
C CYS A 116 -17.43 10.00 0.13
N HIS A 117 -17.28 9.58 1.39
CA HIS A 117 -18.35 9.61 2.39
C HIS A 117 -18.74 11.06 2.76
N MET A 118 -17.77 11.97 2.91
CA MET A 118 -18.09 13.39 3.12
C MET A 118 -18.90 13.99 1.97
N MET A 119 -18.57 13.67 0.71
CA MET A 119 -19.36 14.17 -0.42
C MET A 119 -20.72 13.44 -0.55
N GLU A 120 -20.81 12.20 -0.08
CA GLU A 120 -22.07 11.47 0.07
C GLU A 120 -23.02 12.22 1.01
N GLU A 121 -22.60 12.42 2.25
CA GLU A 121 -23.42 13.05 3.31
C GLU A 121 -23.67 14.54 3.04
N GLU A 122 -22.66 15.32 2.64
CA GLU A 122 -22.80 16.78 2.47
C GLU A 122 -23.47 17.19 1.15
N SER A 123 -23.32 16.39 0.07
CA SER A 123 -23.83 16.75 -1.26
C SER A 123 -24.81 15.73 -1.86
N PHE A 124 -24.51 14.43 -1.83
CA PHE A 124 -25.38 13.44 -2.50
C PHE A 124 -26.62 13.01 -1.68
N GLN A 125 -26.71 13.36 -0.40
CA GLN A 125 -27.95 13.25 0.40
C GLN A 125 -28.82 14.53 0.39
N ASN A 126 -28.30 15.64 -0.16
CA ASN A 126 -29.03 16.91 -0.22
C ASN A 126 -30.09 16.89 -1.33
N GLU A 127 -31.37 17.06 -0.95
CA GLU A 127 -32.52 17.00 -1.86
C GLU A 127 -32.48 18.05 -2.98
N GLU A 128 -31.96 19.26 -2.74
CA GLU A 128 -31.85 20.31 -3.78
C GLU A 128 -30.76 19.96 -4.80
N ILE A 129 -29.62 19.47 -4.32
CA ILE A 129 -28.53 18.99 -5.19
C ILE A 129 -28.99 17.74 -5.97
N GLY A 130 -29.75 16.85 -5.34
CA GLY A 130 -30.41 15.71 -5.99
C GLY A 130 -31.35 16.15 -7.12
N HIS A 131 -32.22 17.13 -6.87
CA HIS A 131 -33.11 17.67 -7.90
C HIS A 131 -32.32 18.26 -9.08
N LEU A 132 -31.30 19.10 -8.82
CA LEU A 132 -30.46 19.69 -9.86
C LEU A 132 -29.73 18.64 -10.70
N LEU A 133 -29.26 17.56 -10.08
CA LEU A 133 -28.64 16.44 -10.80
C LEU A 133 -29.65 15.69 -11.68
N ASN A 134 -30.83 15.39 -11.16
CA ASN A 134 -31.85 14.61 -11.88
C ASN A 134 -32.52 15.39 -13.03
N GLU A 135 -32.69 16.71 -12.85
CA GLU A 135 -33.28 17.59 -13.87
C GLU A 135 -32.37 17.72 -15.10
N ASP A 136 -31.10 18.08 -14.89
CA ASP A 136 -30.21 18.54 -15.97
C ASP A 136 -29.18 17.50 -16.45
N PHE A 137 -28.94 16.42 -15.71
CA PHE A 137 -27.87 15.44 -15.99
C PHE A 137 -28.37 13.98 -16.04
N VAL A 138 -27.49 13.07 -16.44
CA VAL A 138 -27.61 11.62 -16.16
C VAL A 138 -26.49 11.23 -15.21
N SER A 139 -26.83 10.89 -13.97
CA SER A 139 -25.87 10.65 -12.89
C SER A 139 -25.38 9.20 -12.88
N VAL A 140 -24.09 8.99 -13.12
CA VAL A 140 -23.46 7.66 -13.17
C VAL A 140 -22.49 7.50 -12.00
N LYS A 141 -22.64 6.40 -11.26
CA LYS A 141 -21.80 6.07 -10.09
C LYS A 141 -20.89 4.88 -10.38
N VAL A 142 -19.63 4.96 -9.96
CA VAL A 142 -18.61 3.95 -10.26
C VAL A 142 -17.72 3.68 -9.05
N ASP A 143 -17.53 2.40 -8.74
CA ASP A 143 -16.49 1.92 -7.84
C ASP A 143 -15.18 1.72 -8.64
N ARG A 144 -14.12 2.47 -8.33
CA ARG A 144 -12.81 2.34 -9.01
C ARG A 144 -12.21 0.95 -8.82
N GLU A 145 -12.53 0.29 -7.71
CA GLU A 145 -12.04 -1.05 -7.42
C GLU A 145 -12.68 -2.10 -8.32
N GLU A 146 -13.81 -1.79 -8.97
CA GLU A 146 -14.46 -2.69 -9.94
C GLU A 146 -14.23 -2.24 -11.38
N ARG A 147 -14.05 -0.93 -11.62
CA ARG A 147 -13.80 -0.32 -12.94
C ARG A 147 -12.54 0.58 -12.95
N PRO A 148 -11.33 0.01 -12.79
CA PRO A 148 -10.07 0.75 -12.87
C PRO A 148 -9.83 1.33 -14.28
N ASP A 149 -10.47 0.79 -15.32
CA ASP A 149 -10.40 1.29 -16.69
C ASP A 149 -11.14 2.63 -16.87
N VAL A 150 -12.32 2.75 -16.27
CA VAL A 150 -13.07 4.02 -16.19
C VAL A 150 -12.28 5.01 -15.32
N ASP A 151 -11.83 4.58 -14.14
CA ASP A 151 -11.07 5.41 -13.20
C ASP A 151 -9.82 6.01 -13.84
N LYS A 152 -8.94 5.17 -14.43
CA LYS A 152 -7.68 5.62 -15.02
C LYS A 152 -7.91 6.61 -16.18
N VAL A 153 -8.84 6.35 -17.10
CA VAL A 153 -9.13 7.23 -18.25
C VAL A 153 -9.57 8.64 -17.79
N TYR A 154 -10.48 8.73 -16.83
CA TYR A 154 -10.99 10.03 -16.38
C TYR A 154 -10.09 10.71 -15.36
N MET A 155 -9.29 9.96 -14.60
CA MET A 155 -8.25 10.53 -13.72
C MET A 155 -7.15 11.21 -14.54
N THR A 156 -6.70 10.60 -15.65
CA THR A 156 -5.74 11.23 -16.57
C THR A 156 -6.30 12.55 -17.16
N PHE A 157 -7.61 12.63 -17.42
CA PHE A 157 -8.24 13.90 -17.80
C PHE A 157 -8.18 14.93 -16.66
N VAL A 158 -8.62 14.59 -15.45
CA VAL A 158 -8.65 15.52 -14.31
C VAL A 158 -7.24 16.03 -13.97
N GLN A 159 -6.24 15.15 -13.91
CA GLN A 159 -4.84 15.51 -13.67
C GLN A 159 -4.24 16.41 -14.77
N ALA A 160 -4.77 16.37 -15.99
CA ALA A 160 -4.29 17.19 -17.10
C ALA A 160 -5.02 18.54 -17.24
N THR A 161 -6.26 18.67 -16.74
CA THR A 161 -7.04 19.91 -16.80
C THR A 161 -7.03 20.72 -15.50
N SER A 162 -6.79 20.07 -14.37
CA SER A 162 -6.92 20.61 -13.02
C SER A 162 -5.60 20.49 -12.25
N SER A 163 -5.42 21.25 -11.17
CA SER A 163 -4.15 21.34 -10.44
C SER A 163 -3.87 20.15 -9.49
N GLY A 164 -4.30 18.94 -9.87
CA GLY A 164 -4.23 17.73 -9.06
C GLY A 164 -5.32 16.70 -9.42
N GLY A 165 -5.32 15.57 -8.72
CA GLY A 165 -6.32 14.50 -8.84
C GLY A 165 -6.56 13.79 -7.50
N GLY A 166 -7.37 12.74 -7.50
CA GLY A 166 -7.78 12.00 -6.29
C GLY A 166 -9.29 11.74 -6.23
N TRP A 167 -9.74 11.08 -5.15
CA TRP A 167 -11.14 10.66 -4.99
C TRP A 167 -11.85 11.45 -3.86
N PRO A 168 -13.17 11.70 -3.94
CA PRO A 168 -14.07 11.33 -5.04
C PRO A 168 -13.75 12.13 -6.30
N MET A 169 -13.72 11.45 -7.44
CA MET A 169 -13.49 12.08 -8.73
C MET A 169 -14.84 12.36 -9.40
N ASN A 170 -15.04 13.59 -9.86
CA ASN A 170 -16.32 14.08 -10.37
C ASN A 170 -16.10 14.77 -11.72
N VAL A 171 -16.65 14.19 -12.79
CA VAL A 171 -16.36 14.56 -14.18
C VAL A 171 -17.66 14.64 -14.98
N TRP A 172 -17.79 15.67 -15.81
CA TRP A 172 -18.91 15.83 -16.72
C TRP A 172 -18.52 15.41 -18.13
N LEU A 173 -19.31 14.50 -18.69
CA LEU A 173 -19.09 13.89 -20.00
C LEU A 173 -20.20 14.27 -20.97
N THR A 174 -19.88 14.30 -22.26
CA THR A 174 -20.86 14.30 -23.34
C THR A 174 -21.64 12.98 -23.39
N PRO A 175 -22.80 12.90 -24.09
CA PRO A 175 -23.47 11.62 -24.39
C PRO A 175 -22.61 10.57 -25.13
N ASN A 176 -21.46 10.98 -25.66
CA ASN A 176 -20.46 10.13 -26.32
C ASN A 176 -19.21 9.94 -25.44
N LEU A 177 -19.36 10.08 -24.12
CA LEU A 177 -18.40 9.79 -23.05
C LEU A 177 -17.09 10.62 -23.08
N GLN A 178 -16.97 11.58 -24.00
CA GLN A 178 -15.87 12.54 -24.04
C GLN A 178 -15.98 13.50 -22.83
N PRO A 179 -14.93 13.66 -22.00
CA PRO A 179 -14.94 14.54 -20.83
C PRO A 179 -14.76 16.03 -21.20
N PHE A 180 -15.33 16.95 -20.43
CA PHE A 180 -15.20 18.39 -20.69
C PHE A 180 -15.06 19.30 -19.45
N VAL A 181 -15.47 18.85 -18.26
CA VAL A 181 -15.15 19.48 -16.97
C VAL A 181 -14.88 18.38 -15.95
N GLY A 182 -13.93 18.57 -15.02
CA GLY A 182 -13.69 17.60 -13.95
C GLY A 182 -12.90 18.16 -12.76
N GLY A 183 -13.10 17.54 -11.61
CA GLY A 183 -12.43 17.88 -10.36
C GLY A 183 -12.58 16.76 -9.32
N THR A 184 -12.13 17.04 -8.09
CA THR A 184 -12.16 16.07 -6.99
C THR A 184 -13.34 16.38 -6.05
N TYR A 185 -13.08 16.78 -4.81
CA TYR A 185 -14.10 17.16 -3.82
C TYR A 185 -14.68 18.55 -4.11
N PHE A 186 -16.01 18.63 -4.22
CA PHE A 186 -16.76 19.87 -4.21
C PHE A 186 -17.59 19.94 -2.91
N PRO A 187 -17.44 20.98 -2.06
CA PRO A 187 -18.36 21.21 -0.94
C PRO A 187 -19.75 21.56 -1.49
N PRO A 188 -20.85 21.40 -0.73
CA PRO A 188 -22.19 21.70 -1.24
C PRO A 188 -22.35 23.17 -1.66
N GLU A 189 -21.90 24.11 -0.80
CA GLU A 189 -22.04 25.56 -0.96
C GLU A 189 -20.70 26.27 -1.22
N ASP A 190 -20.77 27.51 -1.73
CA ASP A 190 -19.61 28.35 -2.03
C ASP A 190 -18.85 28.76 -0.75
N GLY A 191 -17.57 28.40 -0.68
CA GLY A 191 -16.65 28.79 0.40
C GLY A 191 -15.65 29.86 -0.01
N LEU A 192 -14.86 30.36 0.95
CA LEU A 192 -13.83 31.40 0.72
C LEU A 192 -12.76 31.01 -0.31
N THR A 193 -12.51 29.72 -0.51
CA THR A 193 -11.41 29.18 -1.34
C THR A 193 -11.84 28.09 -2.33
N ARG A 194 -13.09 27.62 -2.28
CA ARG A 194 -13.62 26.54 -3.14
C ARG A 194 -15.04 26.89 -3.59
N VAL A 195 -15.33 26.67 -4.86
CA VAL A 195 -16.67 26.84 -5.44
C VAL A 195 -17.56 25.67 -5.02
N GLY A 196 -18.79 25.97 -4.63
CA GLY A 196 -19.79 24.99 -4.20
C GLY A 196 -20.31 24.14 -5.36
N PHE A 197 -20.62 22.88 -5.09
CA PHE A 197 -21.13 21.91 -6.05
C PHE A 197 -22.43 22.40 -6.70
N ARG A 198 -23.31 23.03 -5.91
CA ARG A 198 -24.52 23.72 -6.41
C ARG A 198 -24.18 24.77 -7.48
N THR A 199 -23.20 25.62 -7.23
CA THR A 199 -22.72 26.64 -8.16
C THR A 199 -22.00 26.05 -9.38
N VAL A 200 -21.31 24.91 -9.24
CA VAL A 200 -20.71 24.17 -10.37
C VAL A 200 -21.80 23.60 -11.29
N LEU A 201 -22.79 22.90 -10.74
CA LEU A 201 -23.91 22.32 -11.51
C LEU A 201 -24.66 23.38 -12.32
N LEU A 202 -25.02 24.50 -11.68
CA LEU A 202 -25.72 25.62 -12.33
C LEU A 202 -24.89 26.23 -13.47
N ARG A 203 -23.57 26.36 -13.32
CA ARG A 203 -22.68 26.87 -14.39
C ARG A 203 -22.58 25.89 -15.56
N ILE A 204 -22.40 24.59 -15.30
CA ILE A 204 -22.26 23.57 -16.35
C ILE A 204 -23.56 23.46 -17.15
N ARG A 205 -24.71 23.49 -16.47
CA ARG A 205 -26.04 23.58 -17.09
C ARG A 205 -26.13 24.74 -18.08
N GLU A 206 -25.74 25.94 -17.66
CA GLU A 206 -25.87 27.12 -18.52
C GLU A 206 -24.93 27.04 -19.73
N GLN A 207 -23.71 26.53 -19.55
CA GLN A 207 -22.78 26.30 -20.66
C GLN A 207 -23.27 25.20 -21.63
N TRP A 208 -23.97 24.16 -21.15
CA TRP A 208 -24.58 23.15 -22.02
C TRP A 208 -25.80 23.69 -22.79
N LYS A 209 -26.58 24.60 -22.20
CA LYS A 209 -27.74 25.22 -22.84
C LYS A 209 -27.37 26.32 -23.83
N GLN A 210 -26.36 27.15 -23.53
CA GLN A 210 -25.95 28.29 -24.38
C GLN A 210 -24.78 27.97 -25.33
N ASN A 211 -23.73 27.29 -24.84
CA ASN A 211 -22.41 27.22 -25.49
C ASN A 211 -22.01 25.79 -25.88
N LYS A 212 -22.99 24.92 -26.16
CA LYS A 212 -22.79 23.48 -26.38
C LYS A 212 -21.68 23.16 -27.40
N ASN A 213 -21.67 23.81 -28.56
CA ASN A 213 -20.70 23.52 -29.62
C ASN A 213 -19.27 23.81 -29.14
N THR A 214 -19.06 24.96 -28.47
CA THR A 214 -17.79 25.34 -27.86
C THR A 214 -17.33 24.34 -26.79
N LEU A 215 -18.25 23.74 -26.02
CA LEU A 215 -17.91 22.64 -25.09
C LEU A 215 -17.46 21.38 -25.84
N LEU A 216 -18.16 20.99 -26.91
CA LEU A 216 -17.81 19.81 -27.72
C LEU A 216 -16.44 19.96 -28.40
N GLU A 217 -16.16 21.13 -28.99
CA GLU A 217 -14.87 21.44 -29.60
C GLU A 217 -13.72 21.40 -28.58
N ASN A 218 -13.93 21.94 -27.38
CA ASN A 218 -12.96 21.86 -26.29
C ASN A 218 -12.76 20.43 -25.79
N SER A 219 -13.84 19.67 -25.62
CA SER A 219 -13.82 18.26 -25.20
C SER A 219 -13.02 17.40 -26.19
N GLN A 220 -13.28 17.57 -27.49
CA GLN A 220 -12.54 16.89 -28.56
C GLN A 220 -11.06 17.28 -28.55
N ARG A 221 -10.76 18.58 -28.46
CA ARG A 221 -9.37 19.09 -28.42
C ARG A 221 -8.58 18.55 -27.22
N VAL A 222 -9.18 18.50 -26.04
CA VAL A 222 -8.53 17.93 -24.84
C VAL A 222 -8.36 16.42 -25.01
N THR A 223 -9.36 15.69 -25.49
CA THR A 223 -9.26 14.23 -25.65
C THR A 223 -8.23 13.83 -26.70
N THR A 224 -8.13 14.55 -27.83
CA THR A 224 -7.05 14.35 -28.81
C THR A 224 -5.67 14.65 -28.22
N ALA A 225 -5.55 15.69 -27.37
CA ALA A 225 -4.29 16.01 -26.69
C ALA A 225 -3.93 15.01 -25.58
N LEU A 226 -4.91 14.33 -24.97
CA LEU A 226 -4.71 13.24 -24.01
C LEU A 226 -4.29 11.95 -24.70
N LEU A 227 -4.94 11.59 -25.82
CA LEU A 227 -4.55 10.48 -26.68
C LEU A 227 -3.07 10.60 -27.08
N ALA A 228 -2.66 11.72 -27.68
CA ALA A 228 -1.27 11.96 -28.10
C ALA A 228 -0.26 12.11 -26.95
N ARG A 229 -0.70 12.12 -25.68
CA ARG A 229 0.16 12.09 -24.48
C ARG A 229 0.23 10.72 -23.82
N SER A 230 -0.84 9.94 -23.93
CA SER A 230 -0.98 8.59 -23.36
C SER A 230 -0.64 7.48 -24.37
N GLU A 231 -0.33 7.84 -25.61
CA GLU A 231 0.12 6.92 -26.65
C GLU A 231 1.52 6.38 -26.31
N ILE A 232 1.55 5.15 -25.82
CA ILE A 232 2.77 4.39 -25.55
C ILE A 232 2.96 3.38 -26.68
N SER A 233 3.98 3.63 -27.49
CA SER A 233 4.32 2.84 -28.67
C SER A 233 5.83 2.77 -28.85
N MET A 234 6.33 1.66 -29.39
CA MET A 234 7.73 1.53 -29.81
C MET A 234 8.14 2.66 -30.77
N GLY A 235 7.25 3.05 -31.69
CA GLY A 235 7.59 3.94 -32.82
C GLY A 235 8.71 3.33 -33.65
N ASP A 236 9.62 4.16 -34.17
CA ASP A 236 10.80 3.71 -34.93
C ASP A 236 11.88 3.01 -34.06
N ARG A 237 11.65 2.81 -32.75
CA ARG A 237 12.63 2.23 -31.83
C ARG A 237 12.57 0.70 -31.91
N GLN A 238 13.74 0.07 -32.08
CA GLN A 238 13.88 -1.39 -32.15
C GLN A 238 14.50 -2.03 -30.88
N VAL A 239 14.98 -1.20 -29.93
CA VAL A 239 15.74 -1.64 -28.75
C VAL A 239 15.38 -0.78 -27.53
N PRO A 240 15.31 -1.35 -26.30
CA PRO A 240 15.15 -0.60 -25.06
C PRO A 240 16.26 0.44 -24.79
N PRO A 241 16.07 1.38 -23.85
CA PRO A 241 17.13 2.31 -23.46
C PRO A 241 18.22 1.59 -22.62
N SER A 242 19.40 2.23 -22.47
CA SER A 242 20.46 1.72 -21.59
C SER A 242 20.00 1.66 -20.13
N ALA A 243 20.03 0.47 -19.53
CA ALA A 243 19.68 0.25 -18.13
C ALA A 243 20.56 1.10 -17.20
N ALA A 244 21.87 1.15 -17.45
CA ALA A 244 22.80 1.99 -16.68
C ALA A 244 22.37 3.48 -16.70
N THR A 245 22.01 4.01 -17.87
CA THR A 245 21.58 5.41 -17.98
C THR A 245 20.22 5.67 -17.33
N MET A 246 19.27 4.73 -17.39
CA MET A 246 17.96 4.88 -16.73
C MET A 246 18.09 4.71 -15.21
N ASN A 247 18.92 3.78 -14.75
CA ASN A 247 19.25 3.56 -13.33
C ASN A 247 19.82 4.82 -12.69
N SER A 248 20.91 5.38 -13.23
CA SER A 248 21.54 6.58 -12.64
C SER A 248 20.60 7.78 -12.65
N ARG A 249 19.78 7.97 -13.70
CA ARG A 249 18.77 9.03 -13.72
C ARG A 249 17.62 8.81 -12.73
N CYS A 250 17.14 7.58 -12.57
CA CYS A 250 16.10 7.24 -11.61
C CYS A 250 16.60 7.46 -10.18
N PHE A 251 17.84 7.02 -9.88
CA PHE A 251 18.50 7.28 -8.61
C PHE A 251 18.69 8.78 -8.35
N GLN A 252 19.22 9.54 -9.31
CA GLN A 252 19.41 10.99 -9.18
C GLN A 252 18.09 11.73 -8.90
N GLN A 253 17.00 11.41 -9.61
CA GLN A 253 15.69 12.02 -9.34
C GLN A 253 15.10 11.63 -7.98
N LEU A 254 15.36 10.40 -7.51
CA LEU A 254 14.98 9.97 -6.16
C LEU A 254 15.82 10.63 -5.07
N ASP A 255 17.09 10.93 -5.35
CA ASP A 255 18.02 11.57 -4.44
C ASP A 255 17.76 13.07 -4.29
N GLU A 256 17.53 13.76 -5.41
CA GLU A 256 17.10 15.17 -5.46
C GLU A 256 15.76 15.40 -4.75
N GLY A 257 14.87 14.40 -4.76
CA GLY A 257 13.55 14.43 -4.11
C GLY A 257 13.50 13.81 -2.72
N TYR A 258 14.64 13.44 -2.11
CA TYR A 258 14.68 12.67 -0.87
C TYR A 258 14.53 13.54 0.40
N ASP A 259 13.67 13.09 1.32
CA ASP A 259 13.55 13.70 2.65
C ASP A 259 14.58 13.12 3.63
N GLU A 260 15.71 13.81 3.80
CA GLU A 260 16.77 13.42 4.76
C GLU A 260 16.31 13.38 6.23
N GLU A 261 15.26 14.14 6.60
CA GLU A 261 14.83 14.31 7.99
C GLU A 261 13.81 13.24 8.41
N TYR A 262 12.91 12.86 7.48
CA TYR A 262 11.80 11.92 7.76
C TYR A 262 11.69 10.74 6.79
N GLY A 263 12.55 10.64 5.77
CA GLY A 263 12.48 9.61 4.73
C GLY A 263 11.27 9.75 3.80
N GLY A 264 11.32 9.07 2.66
CA GLY A 264 10.35 9.20 1.57
C GLY A 264 10.73 10.25 0.52
N PHE A 265 9.84 10.40 -0.47
CA PHE A 265 10.13 11.02 -1.77
C PHE A 265 9.05 12.06 -2.18
N ALA A 266 8.43 12.69 -1.19
CA ALA A 266 7.38 13.71 -1.32
C ALA A 266 7.34 14.54 -0.02
N GLU A 267 6.76 15.74 -0.02
CA GLU A 267 6.57 16.52 1.22
C GLU A 267 5.39 16.00 2.04
N ALA A 268 4.16 16.28 1.60
CA ALA A 268 2.92 15.78 2.17
C ALA A 268 1.76 15.93 1.14
N PRO A 269 0.77 15.01 1.09
CA PRO A 269 0.71 13.73 1.82
C PRO A 269 1.80 12.74 1.40
N LYS A 270 2.21 11.87 2.33
CA LYS A 270 3.24 10.83 2.09
C LYS A 270 2.62 9.44 1.97
N PHE A 271 2.70 8.85 0.78
CA PHE A 271 2.32 7.48 0.50
C PHE A 271 3.52 6.53 0.64
N PRO A 272 3.36 5.34 1.27
CA PRO A 272 4.30 4.24 1.09
C PRO A 272 4.35 3.86 -0.39
N THR A 273 5.57 3.77 -0.94
CA THR A 273 5.79 3.46 -2.37
C THR A 273 6.83 2.35 -2.49
N PRO A 274 6.48 1.08 -2.19
CA PRO A 274 7.44 -0.01 -2.09
C PRO A 274 8.23 -0.27 -3.38
N VAL A 275 7.69 0.06 -4.54
CA VAL A 275 8.38 0.07 -5.85
C VAL A 275 9.67 0.88 -5.85
N ILE A 276 9.69 2.05 -5.19
CA ILE A 276 10.89 2.89 -5.06
C ILE A 276 11.93 2.21 -4.17
N LEU A 277 11.50 1.61 -3.07
CA LEU A 277 12.37 0.92 -2.11
C LEU A 277 13.01 -0.33 -2.77
N ASN A 278 12.21 -1.11 -3.51
CA ASN A 278 12.66 -2.28 -4.27
C ASN A 278 13.66 -1.89 -5.38
N PHE A 279 13.44 -0.76 -6.06
CA PHE A 279 14.42 -0.17 -6.98
C PHE A 279 15.72 0.21 -6.26
N LEU A 280 15.65 0.94 -5.15
CA LEU A 280 16.84 1.38 -4.40
C LEU A 280 17.67 0.21 -3.85
N PHE A 281 17.03 -0.88 -3.39
CA PHE A 281 17.76 -2.10 -3.01
C PHE A 281 18.44 -2.79 -4.21
N SER A 282 17.82 -2.80 -5.39
CA SER A 282 18.44 -3.35 -6.61
C SER A 282 19.55 -2.45 -7.17
N TYR A 283 19.40 -1.12 -7.03
CA TYR A 283 20.42 -0.13 -7.35
C TYR A 283 21.62 -0.26 -6.42
N TRP A 284 21.41 -0.37 -5.10
CA TRP A 284 22.47 -0.68 -4.13
C TRP A 284 23.23 -1.95 -4.50
N LEU A 285 22.52 -3.04 -4.81
CA LEU A 285 23.16 -4.31 -5.18
C LEU A 285 24.10 -4.14 -6.39
N SER A 286 23.66 -3.42 -7.42
CA SER A 286 24.45 -3.15 -8.63
C SER A 286 25.61 -2.16 -8.41
N HIS A 287 25.58 -1.38 -7.33
CA HIS A 287 26.52 -0.28 -7.06
C HIS A 287 27.16 -0.38 -5.66
N ARG A 288 27.27 -1.58 -5.07
CA ARG A 288 27.73 -1.81 -3.67
C ARG A 288 29.06 -1.14 -3.30
N LEU A 289 29.93 -0.90 -4.27
CA LEU A 289 31.26 -0.30 -4.07
C LEU A 289 31.28 1.22 -4.29
N THR A 290 30.12 1.88 -4.45
CA THR A 290 30.02 3.33 -4.67
C THR A 290 29.30 4.05 -3.53
N GLN A 291 29.50 5.36 -3.46
CA GLN A 291 28.76 6.24 -2.55
C GLN A 291 27.26 6.24 -2.88
N ASP A 292 26.90 6.33 -4.16
CA ASP A 292 25.51 6.27 -4.66
C ASP A 292 24.78 4.99 -4.21
N GLY A 293 25.43 3.82 -4.34
CA GLY A 293 24.84 2.56 -3.91
C GLY A 293 24.63 2.52 -2.39
N SER A 294 25.62 2.98 -1.63
CA SER A 294 25.53 3.09 -0.17
C SER A 294 24.41 4.05 0.27
N ARG A 295 24.24 5.16 -0.45
CA ARG A 295 23.19 6.17 -0.24
C ARG A 295 21.80 5.63 -0.60
N ALA A 296 21.66 4.88 -1.69
CA ALA A 296 20.41 4.20 -2.04
C ALA A 296 19.94 3.24 -0.93
N GLN A 297 20.87 2.47 -0.34
CA GLN A 297 20.56 1.61 0.82
C GLN A 297 20.12 2.43 2.04
N GLN A 298 20.83 3.51 2.36
CA GLN A 298 20.48 4.43 3.44
C GLN A 298 19.07 5.01 3.26
N MET A 299 18.75 5.53 2.06
CA MET A 299 17.45 6.12 1.73
C MET A 299 16.30 5.12 1.94
N ALA A 300 16.47 3.88 1.47
CA ALA A 300 15.44 2.84 1.61
C ALA A 300 15.26 2.38 3.06
N LEU A 301 16.35 2.09 3.78
CA LEU A 301 16.31 1.64 5.17
C LEU A 301 15.80 2.74 6.12
N HIS A 302 16.22 4.00 5.92
CA HIS A 302 15.72 5.13 6.70
C HIS A 302 14.22 5.36 6.47
N THR A 303 13.77 5.36 5.22
CA THR A 303 12.33 5.52 4.89
C THR A 303 11.48 4.43 5.57
N LEU A 304 11.91 3.16 5.50
CA LEU A 304 11.23 2.06 6.19
C LEU A 304 11.24 2.21 7.71
N LYS A 305 12.34 2.70 8.29
CA LYS A 305 12.45 2.93 9.75
C LYS A 305 11.56 4.09 10.22
N MET A 306 11.47 5.17 9.45
CA MET A 306 10.59 6.31 9.77
C MET A 306 9.12 5.95 9.61
N MET A 307 8.73 5.23 8.54
CA MET A 307 7.37 4.69 8.42
C MET A 307 7.02 3.73 9.59
N ALA A 308 7.92 2.83 9.97
CA ALA A 308 7.67 1.85 11.05
C ALA A 308 7.66 2.44 12.47
N ASN A 309 8.21 3.64 12.66
CA ASN A 309 8.17 4.41 13.90
C ASN A 309 7.01 5.42 13.94
N GLY A 310 6.59 5.91 12.76
CA GLY A 310 5.46 6.83 12.57
C GLY A 310 4.11 6.25 12.99
N GLY A 311 3.11 7.12 13.09
CA GLY A 311 1.71 6.76 13.32
C GLY A 311 1.00 6.18 12.09
N ILE A 312 1.63 6.24 10.91
CA ILE A 312 1.21 5.45 9.73
C ILE A 312 1.26 3.94 10.00
N ARG A 313 2.08 3.48 10.96
CA ARG A 313 1.99 2.12 11.52
C ARG A 313 1.04 2.11 12.71
N ASP A 314 0.08 1.20 12.70
CA ASP A 314 -0.77 0.94 13.87
C ASP A 314 0.01 0.15 14.93
N HIS A 315 0.68 0.82 15.86
CA HIS A 315 1.51 0.17 16.89
C HIS A 315 0.73 -0.80 17.80
N VAL A 316 -0.60 -0.64 17.93
CA VAL A 316 -1.46 -1.46 18.79
C VAL A 316 -2.03 -2.68 18.04
N GLY A 317 -2.42 -2.52 16.77
CA GLY A 317 -3.02 -3.59 15.95
C GLY A 317 -2.08 -4.27 14.96
N GLN A 318 -0.92 -3.66 14.67
CA GLN A 318 -0.08 -3.90 13.50
C GLN A 318 -0.79 -3.60 12.16
N GLY A 319 -0.03 -3.71 11.07
CA GLY A 319 -0.41 -3.22 9.74
C GLY A 319 -0.20 -1.70 9.59
N PHE A 320 -0.21 -1.25 8.34
CA PHE A 320 -0.02 0.15 7.96
C PHE A 320 -1.32 0.77 7.45
N HIS A 321 -1.51 2.03 7.80
CA HIS A 321 -2.46 2.93 7.16
C HIS A 321 -1.91 3.38 5.78
N ARG A 322 -2.81 3.70 4.85
CA ARG A 322 -2.46 3.90 3.43
C ARG A 322 -1.53 5.08 3.17
N TYR A 323 -1.68 6.20 3.89
CA TYR A 323 -0.80 7.36 3.74
C TYR A 323 -0.83 8.29 4.96
N SER A 324 0.20 9.14 5.10
CA SER A 324 0.26 10.19 6.10
C SER A 324 -0.14 11.55 5.52
N THR A 325 -0.91 12.32 6.28
CA THR A 325 -1.24 13.72 5.98
C THR A 325 -0.06 14.67 6.19
N ASP A 326 0.91 14.28 7.01
CA ASP A 326 2.06 15.08 7.43
C ASP A 326 3.38 14.57 6.81
N ARG A 327 4.39 15.44 6.80
CA ARG A 327 5.74 15.13 6.30
C ARG A 327 6.45 14.08 7.16
N GLN A 328 6.02 13.89 8.40
CA GLN A 328 6.77 13.13 9.40
C GLN A 328 6.25 11.70 9.64
N TRP A 329 5.27 11.23 8.85
CA TRP A 329 4.61 9.92 9.00
C TRP A 329 3.82 9.74 10.30
N HIS A 330 3.45 10.82 11.01
CA HIS A 330 2.79 10.74 12.32
C HIS A 330 1.26 10.65 12.25
N ILE A 331 0.62 11.33 11.29
CA ILE A 331 -0.84 11.51 11.24
C ILE A 331 -1.40 10.81 9.98
N PRO A 332 -1.85 9.56 10.08
CA PRO A 332 -2.40 8.82 8.95
C PRO A 332 -3.76 9.36 8.50
N HIS A 333 -4.10 9.13 7.24
CA HIS A 333 -5.49 8.81 6.88
C HIS A 333 -5.72 7.33 7.18
N PHE A 334 -6.79 7.01 7.90
CA PHE A 334 -6.82 5.77 8.70
C PHE A 334 -7.24 4.50 7.92
N GLU A 335 -7.57 4.61 6.63
CA GLU A 335 -7.85 3.47 5.75
C GLU A 335 -6.64 2.52 5.66
N LYS A 336 -6.88 1.21 5.60
CA LYS A 336 -5.84 0.16 5.50
C LYS A 336 -6.11 -0.75 4.31
N MET A 337 -5.38 -0.56 3.22
CA MET A 337 -5.55 -1.34 1.99
C MET A 337 -4.69 -2.60 1.98
N LEU A 338 -5.19 -3.68 1.37
CA LEU A 338 -4.49 -4.95 1.24
C LEU A 338 -3.20 -4.85 0.41
N TYR A 339 -3.20 -4.05 -0.66
CA TYR A 339 -2.05 -3.91 -1.55
C TYR A 339 -0.85 -3.24 -0.88
N ASP A 340 -1.09 -2.32 0.07
CA ASP A 340 -0.05 -1.71 0.90
C ASP A 340 0.55 -2.75 1.85
N GLN A 341 -0.29 -3.53 2.53
CA GLN A 341 0.17 -4.60 3.43
C GLN A 341 1.04 -5.62 2.67
N ALA A 342 0.56 -6.07 1.51
CA ALA A 342 1.22 -7.06 0.68
C ALA A 342 2.63 -6.61 0.26
N GLN A 343 2.74 -5.39 -0.28
CA GLN A 343 4.01 -4.89 -0.80
C GLN A 343 4.96 -4.43 0.31
N LEU A 344 4.45 -3.87 1.42
CA LEU A 344 5.29 -3.54 2.57
C LEU A 344 5.85 -4.80 3.25
N ALA A 345 5.07 -5.88 3.37
CA ALA A 345 5.59 -7.15 3.88
C ALA A 345 6.80 -7.66 3.07
N VAL A 346 6.76 -7.50 1.73
CA VAL A 346 7.91 -7.78 0.85
C VAL A 346 9.07 -6.81 1.14
N ALA A 347 8.83 -5.50 1.14
CA ALA A 347 9.89 -4.50 1.30
C ALA A 347 10.61 -4.59 2.67
N TYR A 348 9.87 -4.81 3.77
CA TYR A 348 10.46 -5.06 5.09
C TYR A 348 11.23 -6.40 5.14
N SER A 349 10.78 -7.43 4.42
CA SER A 349 11.54 -8.70 4.31
C SER A 349 12.84 -8.53 3.51
N GLN A 350 12.83 -7.70 2.46
CA GLN A 350 14.05 -7.36 1.70
C GLN A 350 15.01 -6.50 2.54
N ALA A 351 14.48 -5.54 3.32
CA ALA A 351 15.28 -4.73 4.24
C ALA A 351 16.03 -5.57 5.28
N PHE A 352 15.38 -6.63 5.79
CA PHE A 352 16.00 -7.65 6.63
C PHE A 352 17.12 -8.40 5.88
N GLN A 353 16.90 -8.86 4.63
CA GLN A 353 17.95 -9.54 3.84
C GLN A 353 19.16 -8.68 3.46
N VAL A 354 19.02 -7.35 3.36
CA VAL A 354 20.13 -6.44 2.96
C VAL A 354 20.88 -5.84 4.16
N THR A 355 20.34 -5.98 5.37
CA THR A 355 21.03 -5.52 6.58
C THR A 355 22.04 -6.58 7.05
N PRO A 356 23.21 -6.18 7.57
CA PRO A 356 24.13 -7.12 8.23
C PRO A 356 23.51 -7.63 9.53
N GLU A 357 24.06 -8.73 10.07
CA GLU A 357 23.75 -9.09 11.46
C GLU A 357 24.16 -7.95 12.42
N PRO A 358 23.38 -7.66 13.46
CA PRO A 358 23.84 -6.89 14.60
C PRO A 358 25.10 -7.53 15.19
N SER A 359 26.13 -6.72 15.45
CA SER A 359 27.41 -7.23 15.93
C SER A 359 27.25 -7.94 17.29
N LEU A 360 28.18 -8.84 17.63
CA LEU A 360 28.14 -9.48 18.95
C LEU A 360 28.21 -8.45 20.10
N GLU A 361 28.83 -7.28 19.90
CA GLU A 361 28.80 -6.19 20.87
C GLU A 361 27.41 -5.55 21.00
N GLN A 362 26.69 -5.35 19.88
CA GLN A 362 25.29 -4.90 19.90
C GLN A 362 24.37 -5.94 20.58
N ARG A 363 24.66 -7.24 20.42
CA ARG A 363 23.97 -8.33 21.14
C ARG A 363 24.38 -8.45 22.61
N HIS A 364 25.61 -8.12 22.99
CA HIS A 364 26.08 -8.12 24.40
C HIS A 364 25.61 -6.89 25.18
N LEU A 365 25.27 -5.78 24.50
CA LEU A 365 24.50 -4.68 25.11
C LEU A 365 23.04 -5.07 25.44
N ALA A 366 22.59 -6.26 25.00
CA ALA A 366 21.27 -6.84 25.27
C ALA A 366 21.37 -8.21 25.99
N CYS A 367 22.46 -8.48 26.72
CA CYS A 367 22.56 -9.69 27.54
C CYS A 367 23.48 -9.47 28.77
N PRO A 368 23.00 -9.68 30.00
CA PRO A 368 23.75 -9.28 31.20
C PRO A 368 24.93 -10.23 31.49
N PRO A 369 26.12 -9.71 31.88
CA PRO A 369 27.23 -10.54 32.31
C PRO A 369 26.92 -11.19 33.68
N THR A 370 26.89 -12.52 33.71
CA THR A 370 26.67 -13.28 34.94
C THR A 370 27.89 -13.21 35.88
N SER A 371 27.81 -12.29 36.85
CA SER A 371 28.53 -12.29 38.14
C SER A 371 30.05 -12.53 38.14
N GLY A 372 30.87 -11.48 38.32
CA GLY A 372 32.27 -11.68 38.72
C GLY A 372 33.21 -10.45 38.70
N CYS A 373 33.29 -9.72 39.82
CA CYS A 373 34.40 -8.79 40.18
C CYS A 373 34.62 -7.52 39.31
N PRO A 374 35.40 -6.51 39.80
CA PRO A 374 34.96 -5.12 39.63
C PRO A 374 35.91 -4.14 38.91
N SER A 375 35.30 -3.01 38.51
CA SER A 375 35.84 -1.64 38.38
C SER A 375 37.21 -1.42 37.70
N LYS A 376 37.16 -0.82 36.51
CA LYS A 376 38.11 0.22 36.07
C LYS A 376 37.36 1.32 35.33
N ALA A 377 37.60 2.58 35.72
CA ALA A 377 36.90 3.74 35.20
C ALA A 377 37.43 4.16 33.83
N TRP A 378 36.53 4.65 32.97
CA TRP A 378 36.85 5.46 31.80
C TRP A 378 36.06 6.76 31.88
N GLY A 379 36.73 7.89 31.61
CA GLY A 379 36.22 9.22 31.90
C GLY A 379 35.26 9.77 30.85
N LEU A 380 34.38 10.66 31.28
CA LEU A 380 33.58 11.48 30.36
C LEU A 380 34.49 12.39 29.53
N VAL A 381 34.27 12.42 28.22
CA VAL A 381 34.69 13.52 27.34
C VAL A 381 33.45 14.06 26.67
N ALA A 382 32.97 15.22 27.13
CA ALA A 382 31.86 15.93 26.50
C ALA A 382 32.35 16.68 25.25
N ALA A 383 31.61 16.59 24.15
CA ALA A 383 31.86 17.38 22.95
C ALA A 383 31.09 18.72 23.02
N PRO A 384 31.77 19.89 22.98
CA PRO A 384 31.11 21.18 22.92
C PRO A 384 30.73 21.55 21.48
N LEU A 385 29.53 22.12 21.31
CA LEU A 385 29.08 22.78 20.09
C LEU A 385 29.78 24.14 19.93
N THR A 386 30.34 24.46 18.76
CA THR A 386 30.37 25.84 18.20
C THR A 386 30.91 25.85 16.77
N SER A 387 30.28 26.62 15.88
CA SER A 387 30.84 27.06 14.60
C SER A 387 31.63 28.36 14.77
N PRO A 388 32.59 28.66 13.89
CA PRO A 388 32.43 29.89 13.09
C PRO A 388 32.87 29.75 11.62
N LEU A 389 32.72 30.85 10.86
CA LEU A 389 32.86 30.95 9.41
C LEU A 389 34.27 31.49 8.99
N ILE A 390 34.85 30.93 7.90
CA ILE A 390 35.36 31.62 6.67
C ILE A 390 36.40 32.78 6.84
N PRO A 391 37.48 32.96 6.01
CA PRO A 391 38.13 32.07 5.00
C PRO A 391 39.69 32.10 4.90
N SER A 392 40.22 31.27 3.97
CA SER A 392 41.21 31.64 2.90
C SER A 392 42.68 31.15 2.90
N ARG A 393 43.16 30.88 1.65
CA ARG A 393 44.53 30.78 1.10
C ARG A 393 45.46 29.59 1.45
N MET A 394 45.68 28.74 0.43
CA MET A 394 46.90 27.93 0.17
C MET A 394 48.07 28.82 -0.37
N PRO A 395 49.26 28.34 -0.86
CA PRO A 395 49.82 26.97 -0.94
C PRO A 395 51.33 26.79 -0.59
N ARG A 396 51.81 25.52 -0.59
CA ARG A 396 53.10 24.94 -1.11
C ARG A 396 53.46 23.67 -0.30
N LEU A 397 53.55 22.47 -0.88
CA LEU A 397 54.51 21.88 -1.84
C LEU A 397 55.85 21.41 -1.21
N SER A 398 56.16 20.12 -1.42
CA SER A 398 57.32 19.35 -0.89
C SER A 398 58.60 19.52 -1.75
N PRO A 399 59.75 18.94 -1.34
CA PRO A 399 60.07 17.55 -1.73
C PRO A 399 60.85 16.68 -0.69
N HIS A 400 61.06 15.41 -1.06
CA HIS A 400 61.78 14.29 -0.39
C HIS A 400 63.27 14.18 -0.86
N PRO A 401 64.06 13.10 -0.55
CA PRO A 401 64.37 12.32 0.68
C PRO A 401 65.94 12.30 0.88
N PRO A 402 66.69 11.22 1.27
CA PRO A 402 66.43 9.97 2.03
C PRO A 402 67.41 9.68 3.22
N GLY A 403 67.14 8.59 3.97
CA GLY A 403 68.03 8.03 5.03
C GLY A 403 67.81 6.52 5.22
N ARG A 404 68.78 5.80 5.83
CA ARG A 404 68.85 4.32 5.86
C ARG A 404 68.50 3.65 7.21
N MET A 405 67.94 2.44 7.09
CA MET A 405 67.95 1.25 7.98
C MET A 405 68.52 1.35 9.42
N VAL A 406 67.72 0.84 10.38
CA VAL A 406 68.19 0.04 11.54
C VAL A 406 67.27 -1.19 11.68
N THR A 407 67.78 -2.30 12.22
CA THR A 407 67.13 -3.64 12.19
C THR A 407 66.38 -4.04 13.46
N ALA A 408 65.28 -4.77 13.24
CA ALA A 408 64.75 -5.90 14.01
C ALA A 408 64.54 -5.79 15.54
N LEU A 409 63.28 -6.01 15.95
CA LEU A 409 62.95 -6.80 17.14
C LEU A 409 61.72 -7.68 16.84
N SER A 410 61.76 -8.94 17.26
CA SER A 410 60.78 -9.98 16.89
C SER A 410 59.75 -10.23 17.98
N VAL A 411 58.46 -10.25 17.62
CA VAL A 411 57.35 -10.65 18.50
C VAL A 411 56.77 -11.97 17.98
N PRO A 412 56.58 -13.02 18.81
CA PRO A 412 56.09 -14.32 18.35
C PRO A 412 54.61 -14.29 17.97
N ARG A 413 54.24 -15.10 16.97
CA ARG A 413 52.84 -15.36 16.61
C ARG A 413 52.23 -16.36 17.60
N PRO A 414 50.97 -16.18 18.05
CA PRO A 414 50.22 -17.29 18.64
C PRO A 414 49.91 -18.36 17.57
N PRO A 415 49.60 -19.61 17.98
CA PRO A 415 49.34 -20.69 17.03
C PRO A 415 48.12 -20.44 16.12
N ARG A 416 48.13 -21.12 14.96
CA ARG A 416 46.90 -21.53 14.29
C ARG A 416 46.27 -22.70 15.07
N ASP A 417 45.11 -23.17 14.60
CA ASP A 417 44.46 -24.41 15.05
C ASP A 417 43.69 -24.33 16.38
N LEU A 418 42.66 -23.47 16.43
CA LEU A 418 41.49 -23.70 17.29
C LEU A 418 40.19 -23.16 16.68
N CYS A 419 39.81 -23.64 15.48
CA CYS A 419 38.54 -23.30 14.84
C CYS A 419 37.95 -24.49 14.04
N LEU A 420 37.87 -25.65 14.70
CA LEU A 420 37.33 -26.90 14.14
C LEU A 420 36.45 -27.66 15.16
N GLN A 421 35.50 -26.98 15.81
CA GLN A 421 34.38 -27.64 16.53
C GLN A 421 33.23 -26.67 16.89
N THR A 422 32.46 -26.25 15.88
CA THR A 422 31.12 -25.65 16.06
C THR A 422 30.11 -26.37 15.18
N SER A 423 29.71 -27.56 15.63
CA SER A 423 28.77 -28.43 14.93
C SER A 423 27.32 -27.94 15.01
N LEU A 424 26.60 -28.00 13.89
CA LEU A 424 25.15 -28.16 13.83
C LEU A 424 24.28 -27.05 14.47
N LEU A 425 24.65 -25.78 14.27
CA LEU A 425 23.65 -24.71 14.25
C LEU A 425 22.96 -24.66 12.86
N PRO A 426 21.64 -24.39 12.78
CA PRO A 426 21.00 -24.07 11.50
C PRO A 426 21.61 -22.78 10.91
N PRO A 427 21.51 -22.55 9.58
CA PRO A 427 21.99 -21.31 8.98
C PRO A 427 21.25 -20.12 9.62
N GLN A 428 21.97 -19.35 10.45
CA GLN A 428 21.40 -18.20 11.15
C GLN A 428 20.89 -17.19 10.13
N ILE A 429 19.64 -16.77 10.32
CA ILE A 429 18.94 -15.91 9.35
C ILE A 429 19.40 -14.48 9.61
N SER A 430 20.37 -14.03 8.82
CA SER A 430 21.07 -12.76 9.00
C SER A 430 20.21 -11.55 8.63
N GLY A 431 20.15 -10.55 9.52
CA GLY A 431 19.57 -9.24 9.28
C GLY A 431 19.23 -8.49 10.58
N ASP A 432 18.81 -7.24 10.47
CA ASP A 432 18.23 -6.48 11.60
C ASP A 432 16.79 -6.93 11.85
N GLU A 433 16.59 -7.64 12.97
CA GLU A 433 15.32 -8.28 13.35
C GLU A 433 14.13 -7.30 13.36
N PHE A 434 14.36 -6.00 13.57
CA PHE A 434 13.35 -4.94 13.50
C PHE A 434 12.53 -5.02 12.21
N TYR A 435 13.18 -5.12 11.05
CA TYR A 435 12.47 -5.19 9.77
C TYR A 435 11.70 -6.51 9.63
N SER A 436 12.26 -7.61 10.14
CA SER A 436 11.56 -8.91 10.17
C SER A 436 10.30 -8.88 11.04
N ASP A 437 10.30 -8.16 12.17
CA ASP A 437 9.16 -8.06 13.08
C ASP A 437 8.07 -7.14 12.54
N VAL A 438 8.44 -6.07 11.82
CA VAL A 438 7.46 -5.26 11.08
C VAL A 438 6.79 -6.11 9.99
N ALA A 439 7.56 -6.88 9.21
CA ALA A 439 7.00 -7.80 8.21
C ALA A 439 6.05 -8.86 8.83
N LYS A 440 6.45 -9.49 9.93
CA LYS A 440 5.60 -10.42 10.71
C LYS A 440 4.32 -9.72 11.19
N GLY A 441 4.43 -8.50 11.72
CA GLY A 441 3.29 -7.71 12.23
C GLY A 441 2.27 -7.37 11.14
N ILE A 442 2.72 -6.98 9.95
CA ILE A 442 1.85 -6.74 8.79
C ILE A 442 1.04 -8.00 8.44
N LEU A 443 1.71 -9.15 8.33
CA LEU A 443 1.05 -10.42 8.00
C LEU A 443 0.12 -10.91 9.12
N GLN A 444 0.47 -10.70 10.39
CA GLN A 444 -0.41 -10.98 11.53
C GLN A 444 -1.67 -10.10 11.52
N TYR A 445 -1.57 -8.84 11.08
CA TYR A 445 -2.72 -7.97 10.86
C TYR A 445 -3.62 -8.52 9.72
N VAL A 446 -3.07 -8.83 8.55
CA VAL A 446 -3.83 -9.40 7.41
C VAL A 446 -4.52 -10.71 7.80
N ALA A 447 -3.81 -11.63 8.46
CA ALA A 447 -4.32 -12.92 8.91
C ALA A 447 -5.51 -12.83 9.89
N ARG A 448 -5.67 -11.69 10.57
CA ARG A 448 -6.63 -11.47 11.67
C ARG A 448 -7.78 -10.53 11.28
N ASN A 449 -7.54 -9.58 10.38
CA ASN A 449 -8.49 -8.55 9.97
C ASN A 449 -8.95 -8.70 8.51
N LEU A 450 -8.02 -8.88 7.57
CA LEU A 450 -8.28 -8.88 6.12
C LEU A 450 -8.37 -10.28 5.48
N SER A 451 -8.65 -11.34 6.26
CA SER A 451 -8.69 -12.72 5.74
C SER A 451 -10.08 -13.36 5.80
N HIS A 452 -10.54 -13.90 4.67
CA HIS A 452 -11.71 -14.78 4.59
C HIS A 452 -11.30 -16.23 4.89
N ARG A 453 -12.16 -16.95 5.65
CA ARG A 453 -11.93 -18.35 6.04
C ARG A 453 -11.72 -19.34 4.89
N SER A 454 -12.08 -18.96 3.66
CA SER A 454 -11.92 -19.80 2.46
C SER A 454 -10.53 -19.66 1.80
N GLY A 455 -9.67 -18.79 2.34
CA GLY A 455 -8.29 -18.56 1.89
C GLY A 455 -8.04 -17.21 1.22
N GLY A 456 -9.09 -16.51 0.79
CA GLY A 456 -9.01 -15.20 0.14
C GLY A 456 -8.83 -14.04 1.12
N PHE A 457 -8.47 -12.88 0.59
CA PHE A 457 -8.18 -11.66 1.34
C PHE A 457 -9.08 -10.49 0.91
N TYR A 458 -9.61 -9.76 1.89
CA TYR A 458 -10.49 -8.60 1.75
C TYR A 458 -9.72 -7.35 1.28
N SER A 459 -10.38 -6.43 0.58
CA SER A 459 -9.72 -5.29 -0.08
C SER A 459 -9.19 -4.27 0.92
N ALA A 460 -9.98 -3.85 1.92
CA ALA A 460 -9.58 -2.83 2.90
C ALA A 460 -10.37 -2.85 4.22
N GLU A 461 -9.77 -2.28 5.27
CA GLU A 461 -10.49 -1.73 6.43
C GLU A 461 -10.59 -0.20 6.30
N ASP A 462 -11.74 0.33 6.69
CA ASP A 462 -12.14 1.73 6.57
C ASP A 462 -11.35 2.69 7.49
N ALA A 463 -11.30 3.96 7.09
CA ALA A 463 -10.84 5.07 7.93
C ALA A 463 -11.89 5.45 8.99
N ASP A 464 -13.17 5.42 8.62
CA ASP A 464 -14.26 5.93 9.45
C ASP A 464 -14.79 4.88 10.45
N SER A 465 -15.06 5.33 11.67
CA SER A 465 -15.61 4.48 12.73
C SER A 465 -16.43 5.29 13.75
N PRO A 466 -17.54 4.77 14.29
CA PRO A 466 -18.25 5.42 15.40
C PRO A 466 -17.37 5.47 16.66
N PRO A 467 -17.18 6.63 17.32
CA PRO A 467 -16.46 6.68 18.60
C PRO A 467 -17.15 5.83 19.69
N GLU A 468 -18.48 5.89 19.74
CA GLU A 468 -19.33 5.01 20.53
C GLU A 468 -20.49 4.45 19.68
N ARG A 469 -21.14 3.38 20.14
CA ARG A 469 -22.20 2.70 19.39
C ARG A 469 -23.41 3.64 19.23
N GLY A 470 -23.78 3.94 17.98
CA GLY A 470 -24.89 4.83 17.65
C GLY A 470 -24.49 6.31 17.47
N MET A 471 -23.22 6.67 17.62
CA MET A 471 -22.70 7.96 17.18
C MET A 471 -22.44 7.98 15.66
N ARG A 472 -22.41 9.17 15.06
CA ARG A 472 -21.91 9.39 13.70
C ARG A 472 -20.45 8.87 13.60
N PRO A 473 -20.06 8.16 12.53
CA PRO A 473 -18.67 7.82 12.27
C PRO A 473 -17.77 9.06 12.23
N ARG A 474 -16.48 8.86 12.52
CA ARG A 474 -15.41 9.83 12.37
C ARG A 474 -14.14 9.12 11.90
N GLU A 475 -13.29 9.81 11.15
CA GLU A 475 -12.01 9.26 10.73
C GLU A 475 -11.15 8.94 11.96
N GLY A 476 -10.53 7.76 12.00
CA GLY A 476 -9.52 7.38 12.98
C GLY A 476 -10.02 7.08 14.41
N ALA A 477 -11.30 7.27 14.73
CA ALA A 477 -11.84 7.15 16.09
C ALA A 477 -11.57 5.79 16.78
N PHE A 478 -11.56 4.69 16.03
CA PHE A 478 -11.18 3.37 16.53
C PHE A 478 -9.72 3.32 17.03
N TYR A 479 -8.81 4.05 16.40
CA TYR A 479 -7.35 3.88 16.53
C TYR A 479 -6.69 4.78 17.59
N VAL A 480 -7.23 5.99 17.80
CA VAL A 480 -6.63 7.06 18.63
C VAL A 480 -6.88 6.91 20.13
N TRP A 481 -6.15 7.66 20.97
CA TRP A 481 -6.28 7.59 22.44
C TRP A 481 -6.14 8.96 23.12
N THR A 482 -6.94 9.16 24.17
CA THR A 482 -6.69 10.21 25.18
C THR A 482 -5.65 9.75 26.19
N VAL A 483 -4.92 10.69 26.79
CA VAL A 483 -3.97 10.39 27.90
C VAL A 483 -4.69 9.70 29.07
N LYS A 484 -5.90 10.16 29.41
CA LYS A 484 -6.72 9.61 30.50
C LYS A 484 -7.10 8.14 30.30
N GLU A 485 -7.42 7.71 29.07
CA GLU A 485 -7.65 6.29 28.77
C GLU A 485 -6.38 5.46 29.02
N VAL A 486 -5.23 5.92 28.52
CA VAL A 486 -3.95 5.19 28.65
C VAL A 486 -3.51 5.09 30.12
N GLN A 487 -3.69 6.14 30.91
CA GLN A 487 -3.42 6.11 32.36
C GLN A 487 -4.36 5.14 33.11
N ASN A 488 -5.65 5.13 32.77
CA ASN A 488 -6.64 4.24 33.40
C ASN A 488 -6.42 2.76 33.03
N LEU A 489 -5.93 2.47 31.81
CA LEU A 489 -5.67 1.11 31.33
C LEU A 489 -4.31 0.56 31.79
N LEU A 490 -3.36 1.43 32.13
CA LEU A 490 -1.98 1.09 32.50
C LEU A 490 -1.54 1.72 33.84
N PRO A 491 -2.31 1.54 34.94
CA PRO A 491 -2.03 2.18 36.22
C PRO A 491 -0.85 1.54 36.98
N GLU A 492 -0.30 0.42 36.52
CA GLU A 492 0.64 -0.36 37.32
C GLU A 492 2.01 0.33 37.48
N PRO A 493 2.56 0.40 38.70
CA PRO A 493 3.84 1.05 38.96
C PRO A 493 5.00 0.27 38.35
N VAL A 494 5.94 0.99 37.75
CA VAL A 494 7.17 0.43 37.17
C VAL A 494 8.23 0.31 38.26
N LEU A 495 8.51 -0.93 38.68
CA LEU A 495 9.56 -1.22 39.65
C LEU A 495 10.95 -0.94 39.05
N GLY A 496 11.86 -0.38 39.87
CA GLY A 496 13.23 -0.06 39.46
C GLY A 496 13.41 1.30 38.77
N ALA A 497 12.33 2.04 38.47
CA ALA A 497 12.45 3.39 37.93
C ALA A 497 13.02 4.39 38.96
N THR A 498 13.77 5.39 38.50
CA THR A 498 14.40 6.42 39.34
C THR A 498 13.42 7.44 39.93
N GLU A 499 12.19 7.46 39.45
CA GLU A 499 11.10 8.33 39.90
C GLU A 499 9.78 7.53 39.92
N PRO A 500 8.77 7.91 40.72
CA PRO A 500 7.48 7.24 40.74
C PRO A 500 6.81 7.29 39.34
N LEU A 501 6.68 6.12 38.72
CA LEU A 501 6.31 5.97 37.31
C LEU A 501 5.28 4.86 37.14
N THR A 502 4.23 5.08 36.35
CA THR A 502 3.30 4.02 35.90
C THR A 502 3.64 3.53 34.49
N SER A 503 3.18 2.33 34.18
CA SER A 503 3.31 1.73 32.84
C SER A 503 2.68 2.62 31.76
N GLY A 504 1.58 3.31 32.09
CA GLY A 504 0.95 4.31 31.23
C GLY A 504 1.83 5.53 30.98
N GLN A 505 2.47 6.10 32.01
CA GLN A 505 3.38 7.24 31.86
C GLN A 505 4.63 6.88 31.03
N LEU A 506 5.16 5.66 31.21
CA LEU A 506 6.28 5.14 30.39
C LEU A 506 5.88 5.03 28.91
N LEU A 507 4.69 4.46 28.62
CA LEU A 507 4.17 4.34 27.26
C LEU A 507 3.88 5.72 26.65
N MET A 508 3.23 6.62 27.40
CA MET A 508 2.97 8.02 26.99
C MET A 508 4.26 8.75 26.63
N LYS A 509 5.34 8.56 27.41
CA LYS A 509 6.64 9.18 27.13
C LYS A 509 7.22 8.63 25.82
N HIS A 510 7.27 7.31 25.66
CA HIS A 510 7.82 6.66 24.46
C HIS A 510 7.08 7.07 23.17
N TYR A 511 5.74 7.04 23.21
CA TYR A 511 4.89 7.33 22.04
C TYR A 511 4.45 8.80 21.88
N GLY A 512 4.92 9.70 22.75
CA GLY A 512 4.65 11.14 22.65
C GLY A 512 3.18 11.53 22.75
N LEU A 513 2.48 10.99 23.75
CA LEU A 513 1.09 11.36 24.05
C LEU A 513 1.05 12.65 24.88
N THR A 514 0.10 13.54 24.58
CA THR A 514 -0.13 14.78 25.35
C THR A 514 -1.62 14.97 25.67
N GLU A 515 -1.91 15.73 26.73
CA GLU A 515 -3.27 16.09 27.15
C GLU A 515 -4.02 16.94 26.11
N ALA A 516 -3.29 17.65 25.23
CA ALA A 516 -3.87 18.42 24.13
C ALA A 516 -4.11 17.56 22.86
N GLY A 517 -3.72 16.29 22.88
CA GLY A 517 -3.56 15.45 21.69
C GLY A 517 -2.20 15.61 21.03
N ASN A 518 -1.99 14.94 19.90
CA ASN A 518 -0.81 15.11 19.04
C ASN A 518 -1.12 15.21 17.54
N ILE A 519 -2.41 15.34 17.20
CA ILE A 519 -2.93 15.65 15.87
C ILE A 519 -3.10 17.18 15.75
N SER A 520 -2.64 17.80 14.67
CA SER A 520 -2.75 19.26 14.50
C SER A 520 -4.10 19.67 13.90
N PRO A 521 -4.70 20.82 14.30
CA PRO A 521 -5.96 21.30 13.73
C PRO A 521 -5.95 21.58 12.21
N SER A 522 -4.77 21.60 11.58
CA SER A 522 -4.63 21.64 10.12
C SER A 522 -4.95 20.32 9.43
N GLN A 523 -4.75 19.19 10.13
CA GLN A 523 -5.04 17.83 9.64
C GLN A 523 -6.38 17.29 10.19
N ASP A 524 -6.91 17.90 11.25
CA ASP A 524 -8.30 17.73 11.72
C ASP A 524 -9.12 19.02 11.50
N PRO A 525 -9.50 19.34 10.23
CA PRO A 525 -10.22 20.56 9.92
C PRO A 525 -11.67 20.58 10.42
N LYS A 526 -12.21 19.44 10.87
CA LYS A 526 -13.56 19.33 11.48
C LYS A 526 -13.54 19.38 13.01
N GLY A 527 -12.37 19.27 13.65
CA GLY A 527 -12.23 19.23 15.10
C GLY A 527 -12.73 17.92 15.73
N GLU A 528 -12.76 16.85 14.95
CA GLU A 528 -13.32 15.55 15.32
C GLU A 528 -12.41 14.71 16.23
N LEU A 529 -11.11 15.05 16.27
CA LEU A 529 -10.01 14.36 16.98
C LEU A 529 -9.26 15.28 17.96
N GLN A 530 -9.86 16.39 18.40
CA GLN A 530 -9.27 17.25 19.44
C GLN A 530 -9.01 16.48 20.75
N GLY A 531 -7.82 16.67 21.34
CA GLY A 531 -7.39 15.93 22.55
C GLY A 531 -6.94 14.49 22.29
N GLN A 532 -7.03 14.00 21.05
CA GLN A 532 -6.67 12.63 20.69
C GLN A 532 -5.20 12.49 20.26
N ASN A 533 -4.63 11.32 20.51
CA ASN A 533 -3.26 10.99 20.15
C ASN A 533 -3.19 9.77 19.25
N VAL A 534 -2.35 9.85 18.22
CA VAL A 534 -1.83 8.68 17.49
C VAL A 534 -0.54 8.24 18.19
N LEU A 535 -0.34 6.93 18.36
CA LEU A 535 0.93 6.42 18.88
C LEU A 535 2.02 6.59 17.82
N THR A 536 3.13 7.23 18.18
CA THR A 536 4.28 7.47 17.30
C THR A 536 5.55 7.40 18.13
N VAL A 537 6.53 6.59 17.77
CA VAL A 537 7.79 6.46 18.52
C VAL A 537 8.54 7.80 18.50
N ARG A 538 8.54 8.54 19.62
CA ARG A 538 9.23 9.84 19.77
C ARG A 538 10.61 9.75 20.40
N TYR A 539 10.86 8.66 21.12
CA TYR A 539 12.14 8.37 21.76
C TYR A 539 12.46 6.91 21.53
N SER A 540 13.73 6.57 21.29
CA SER A 540 14.14 5.17 21.17
C SER A 540 14.00 4.43 22.51
N LEU A 541 14.15 3.10 22.48
CA LEU A 541 14.10 2.30 23.71
C LEU A 541 15.19 2.74 24.70
N GLU A 542 16.38 3.05 24.19
CA GLU A 542 17.55 3.47 24.97
C GLU A 542 17.33 4.86 25.61
N LEU A 543 16.76 5.81 24.86
CA LEU A 543 16.40 7.14 25.39
C LEU A 543 15.25 7.06 26.41
N THR A 544 14.31 6.13 26.23
CA THR A 544 13.21 5.88 27.17
C THR A 544 13.72 5.24 28.46
N ALA A 545 14.61 4.25 28.35
CA ALA A 545 15.30 3.59 29.45
C ALA A 545 16.16 4.58 30.25
N ALA A 546 17.02 5.35 29.57
CA ALA A 546 17.88 6.35 30.19
C ALA A 546 17.10 7.46 30.91
N ARG A 547 15.91 7.87 30.41
CA ARG A 547 15.07 8.86 31.09
C ARG A 547 14.59 8.38 32.47
N PHE A 548 14.33 7.09 32.64
CA PHE A 548 13.75 6.52 33.87
C PHE A 548 14.71 5.63 34.67
N GLY A 549 15.99 5.54 34.24
CA GLY A 549 17.01 4.68 34.85
C GLY A 549 16.70 3.18 34.77
N LEU A 550 15.97 2.76 33.74
CA LEU A 550 15.58 1.37 33.51
C LEU A 550 16.55 0.65 32.55
N ASP A 551 16.43 -0.66 32.51
CA ASP A 551 17.04 -1.49 31.46
C ASP A 551 16.25 -1.41 30.13
N VAL A 552 16.94 -1.60 29.00
CA VAL A 552 16.36 -1.45 27.65
C VAL A 552 15.35 -2.55 27.33
N ASP A 553 15.61 -3.79 27.73
CA ASP A 553 14.71 -4.91 27.48
C ASP A 553 13.60 -5.02 28.53
N ALA A 554 13.82 -4.50 29.74
CA ALA A 554 12.74 -4.19 30.67
C ALA A 554 11.76 -3.17 30.07
N VAL A 555 12.24 -2.06 29.48
CA VAL A 555 11.40 -1.08 28.78
C VAL A 555 10.69 -1.72 27.58
N ARG A 556 11.37 -2.51 26.75
CA ARG A 556 10.76 -3.26 25.63
C ARG A 556 9.60 -4.15 26.10
N THR A 557 9.81 -4.87 27.20
CA THR A 557 8.81 -5.78 27.78
C THR A 557 7.60 -5.03 28.33
N LEU A 558 7.83 -3.92 29.03
CA LEU A 558 6.76 -3.05 29.56
C LEU A 558 5.93 -2.41 28.43
N LEU A 559 6.58 -1.91 27.37
CA LEU A 559 5.90 -1.35 26.20
C LEU A 559 5.06 -2.39 25.47
N ASN A 560 5.60 -3.58 25.20
CA ASN A 560 4.85 -4.68 24.58
C ASN A 560 3.63 -5.10 25.42
N THR A 561 3.79 -5.18 26.74
CA THR A 561 2.69 -5.48 27.67
C THR A 561 1.62 -4.38 27.67
N GLY A 562 2.05 -3.12 27.59
CA GLY A 562 1.14 -1.97 27.48
C GLY A 562 0.35 -1.95 26.17
N LEU A 563 1.02 -2.20 25.04
CA LEU A 563 0.38 -2.31 23.72
C LEU A 563 -0.66 -3.44 23.68
N GLU A 564 -0.36 -4.61 24.26
CA GLU A 564 -1.34 -5.71 24.32
C GLU A 564 -2.57 -5.35 25.17
N LYS A 565 -2.40 -4.66 26.30
CA LYS A 565 -3.55 -4.14 27.07
C LYS A 565 -4.38 -3.12 26.29
N LEU A 566 -3.74 -2.20 25.56
CA LEU A 566 -4.43 -1.28 24.65
C LEU A 566 -5.15 -2.05 23.54
N PHE A 567 -4.55 -3.12 22.99
CA PHE A 567 -5.16 -3.96 21.96
C PHE A 567 -6.39 -4.71 22.47
N GLN A 568 -6.34 -5.26 23.68
CA GLN A 568 -7.49 -5.89 24.33
C GLN A 568 -8.62 -4.88 24.57
N ALA A 569 -8.31 -3.69 25.11
CA ALA A 569 -9.31 -2.63 25.28
C ALA A 569 -9.94 -2.20 23.93
N ARG A 570 -9.13 -2.03 22.88
CA ARG A 570 -9.58 -1.58 21.55
C ARG A 570 -10.53 -2.57 20.87
N LYS A 571 -10.49 -3.88 21.19
CA LYS A 571 -11.45 -4.88 20.68
C LYS A 571 -12.91 -4.58 21.04
N HIS A 572 -13.16 -3.77 22.07
CA HIS A 572 -14.50 -3.42 22.53
C HIS A 572 -15.07 -2.15 21.86
N ARG A 573 -14.22 -1.31 21.24
CA ARG A 573 -14.66 -0.14 20.46
C ARG A 573 -15.42 -0.58 19.20
N PRO A 574 -16.32 0.26 18.65
CA PRO A 574 -16.87 0.03 17.30
C PRO A 574 -15.72 -0.03 16.29
N LYS A 575 -15.67 -1.10 15.49
CA LYS A 575 -14.67 -1.23 14.42
C LYS A 575 -15.00 -0.30 13.25
N PRO A 576 -14.00 0.08 12.42
CA PRO A 576 -14.26 0.57 11.08
C PRO A 576 -15.01 -0.45 10.23
N HIS A 577 -15.59 -0.02 9.11
CA HIS A 577 -16.13 -0.95 8.12
C HIS A 577 -15.00 -1.83 7.52
N LEU A 578 -15.37 -3.02 7.06
CA LEU A 578 -14.50 -3.96 6.37
C LEU A 578 -15.11 -4.17 4.99
N ASP A 579 -14.44 -3.71 3.93
CA ASP A 579 -14.92 -4.01 2.58
C ASP A 579 -14.71 -5.49 2.29
N SER A 580 -15.82 -6.22 2.26
CA SER A 580 -15.88 -7.65 1.98
C SER A 580 -15.54 -8.03 0.54
N LYS A 581 -15.34 -7.05 -0.35
CA LYS A 581 -14.82 -7.24 -1.71
C LYS A 581 -13.42 -7.88 -1.64
N MET A 582 -13.20 -8.88 -2.48
CA MET A 582 -11.92 -9.58 -2.63
C MET A 582 -11.51 -9.41 -4.09
N LEU A 583 -10.36 -8.74 -4.31
CA LEU A 583 -9.84 -8.38 -5.63
C LEU A 583 -8.73 -9.34 -6.06
N ALA A 584 -8.78 -9.85 -7.29
CA ALA A 584 -7.80 -10.83 -7.79
C ALA A 584 -6.38 -10.22 -7.80
N ALA A 585 -6.22 -9.00 -8.31
CA ALA A 585 -4.96 -8.24 -8.31
C ALA A 585 -4.32 -8.19 -6.90
N TRP A 586 -5.06 -7.70 -5.89
CA TRP A 586 -4.52 -7.51 -4.54
C TRP A 586 -4.34 -8.84 -3.78
N ASN A 587 -5.16 -9.85 -4.07
CA ASN A 587 -4.94 -11.21 -3.58
C ASN A 587 -3.64 -11.80 -4.18
N GLY A 588 -3.34 -11.53 -5.45
CA GLY A 588 -2.08 -11.91 -6.09
C GLY A 588 -0.86 -11.27 -5.42
N LEU A 589 -0.91 -9.96 -5.14
CA LEU A 589 0.11 -9.27 -4.34
C LEU A 589 0.23 -9.90 -2.94
N MET A 590 -0.88 -10.22 -2.28
CA MET A 590 -0.83 -10.78 -0.93
C MET A 590 -0.26 -12.21 -0.88
N VAL A 591 -0.50 -13.01 -1.93
CA VAL A 591 0.16 -14.31 -2.12
C VAL A 591 1.68 -14.13 -2.27
N SER A 592 2.14 -13.14 -3.03
CA SER A 592 3.58 -12.77 -3.08
C SER A 592 4.11 -12.39 -1.70
N GLY A 593 3.42 -11.51 -0.96
CA GLY A 593 3.84 -11.08 0.38
C GLY A 593 3.98 -12.23 1.38
N TYR A 594 3.00 -13.13 1.46
CA TYR A 594 3.12 -14.31 2.33
C TYR A 594 4.19 -15.31 1.87
N ALA A 595 4.36 -15.51 0.55
CA ALA A 595 5.35 -16.43 0.00
C ALA A 595 6.78 -15.93 0.22
N VAL A 596 7.07 -14.67 -0.14
CA VAL A 596 8.40 -14.07 0.02
C VAL A 596 8.79 -13.98 1.49
N THR A 597 7.96 -13.38 2.35
CA THR A 597 8.26 -13.28 3.79
C THR A 597 8.37 -14.67 4.43
N GLY A 598 7.54 -15.62 4.02
CA GLY A 598 7.60 -17.01 4.50
C GLY A 598 8.91 -17.70 4.14
N ALA A 599 9.37 -17.57 2.91
CA ALA A 599 10.64 -18.15 2.48
C ALA A 599 11.86 -17.46 3.11
N VAL A 600 11.90 -16.12 3.12
CA VAL A 600 12.98 -15.33 3.73
C VAL A 600 13.18 -15.68 5.21
N LEU A 601 12.08 -15.82 5.96
CA LEU A 601 12.11 -16.10 7.40
C LEU A 601 12.10 -17.61 7.75
N GLY A 602 12.03 -18.50 6.76
CA GLY A 602 11.93 -19.95 6.98
C GLY A 602 10.63 -20.39 7.67
N GLN A 603 9.55 -19.62 7.52
CA GLN A 603 8.28 -19.82 8.21
C GLN A 603 7.22 -20.46 7.31
N GLU A 604 7.17 -21.80 7.33
CA GLU A 604 6.20 -22.62 6.59
C GLU A 604 4.73 -22.21 6.84
N ARG A 605 4.40 -21.70 8.03
CA ARG A 605 3.06 -21.17 8.33
C ARG A 605 2.66 -19.99 7.43
N LEU A 606 3.60 -19.11 7.06
CA LEU A 606 3.34 -17.99 6.15
C LEU A 606 3.17 -18.48 4.71
N ILE A 607 4.01 -19.42 4.27
CA ILE A 607 3.88 -20.07 2.95
C ILE A 607 2.50 -20.76 2.82
N ASN A 608 2.00 -21.39 3.89
CA ASN A 608 0.66 -21.98 3.91
C ASN A 608 -0.48 -20.95 3.73
N TYR A 609 -0.34 -19.69 4.18
CA TYR A 609 -1.31 -18.63 3.84
C TYR A 609 -1.26 -18.27 2.35
N ALA A 610 -0.07 -18.19 1.74
CA ALA A 610 0.09 -17.97 0.29
C ALA A 610 -0.53 -19.11 -0.53
N ILE A 611 -0.29 -20.37 -0.14
CA ILE A 611 -0.91 -21.56 -0.73
C ILE A 611 -2.45 -21.48 -0.67
N ASN A 612 -3.01 -21.05 0.47
CA ASN A 612 -4.46 -20.92 0.63
C ASN A 612 -5.05 -19.77 -0.20
N GLY A 613 -4.35 -18.64 -0.33
CA GLY A 613 -4.72 -17.54 -1.23
C GLY A 613 -4.71 -17.96 -2.71
N ALA A 614 -3.68 -18.69 -3.15
CA ALA A 614 -3.62 -19.23 -4.51
C ALA A 614 -4.71 -20.28 -4.77
N LYS A 615 -5.02 -21.14 -3.79
CA LYS A 615 -6.16 -22.09 -3.86
C LYS A 615 -7.50 -21.36 -3.91
N PHE A 616 -7.66 -20.26 -3.18
CA PHE A 616 -8.87 -19.43 -3.24
C PHE A 616 -9.05 -18.78 -4.62
N LEU A 617 -8.02 -18.09 -5.13
CA LEU A 617 -8.02 -17.49 -6.47
C LEU A 617 -8.41 -18.53 -7.54
N LYS A 618 -7.78 -19.72 -7.50
CA LYS A 618 -8.02 -20.80 -8.47
C LYS A 618 -9.41 -21.43 -8.39
N ARG A 619 -10.09 -21.32 -7.24
CA ARG A 619 -11.42 -21.90 -6.98
C ARG A 619 -12.57 -20.91 -7.17
N HIS A 620 -12.34 -19.64 -6.85
CA HIS A 620 -13.38 -18.63 -6.76
C HIS A 620 -13.20 -17.45 -7.72
N MET A 621 -12.01 -17.25 -8.30
CA MET A 621 -11.70 -16.08 -9.14
C MET A 621 -11.15 -16.47 -10.52
N PHE A 622 -11.18 -17.75 -10.89
CA PHE A 622 -10.73 -18.26 -12.18
C PHE A 622 -11.84 -19.10 -12.81
N ASP A 623 -12.32 -18.68 -13.98
CA ASP A 623 -13.23 -19.50 -14.79
C ASP A 623 -12.42 -20.47 -15.65
N VAL A 624 -12.63 -21.77 -15.42
CA VAL A 624 -11.96 -22.86 -16.13
C VAL A 624 -12.44 -22.95 -17.58
N ALA A 625 -13.66 -22.50 -17.92
CA ALA A 625 -14.22 -22.66 -19.26
C ALA A 625 -13.63 -21.65 -20.27
N SER A 626 -13.51 -20.38 -19.89
CA SER A 626 -12.91 -19.32 -20.73
C SER A 626 -11.41 -19.07 -20.45
N GLY A 627 -10.88 -19.66 -19.37
CA GLY A 627 -9.53 -19.41 -18.86
C GLY A 627 -9.34 -18.03 -18.23
N ARG A 628 -10.42 -17.26 -18.02
CA ARG A 628 -10.36 -15.87 -17.54
C ARG A 628 -10.32 -15.78 -16.02
N LEU A 629 -9.60 -14.79 -15.50
CA LEU A 629 -9.80 -14.32 -14.13
C LEU A 629 -11.07 -13.44 -14.04
N MET A 630 -11.83 -13.63 -12.97
CA MET A 630 -12.81 -12.66 -12.47
C MET A 630 -12.08 -11.67 -11.55
N ARG A 631 -12.41 -10.39 -11.63
CA ARG A 631 -11.81 -9.34 -10.80
C ARG A 631 -12.29 -9.40 -9.36
N THR A 632 -13.60 -9.51 -9.16
CA THR A 632 -14.25 -9.38 -7.85
C THR A 632 -14.95 -10.66 -7.42
N CYS A 633 -14.94 -10.89 -6.10
CA CYS A 633 -15.94 -11.68 -5.41
C CYS A 633 -16.14 -11.10 -4.00
N TYR A 634 -17.19 -11.48 -3.28
CA TYR A 634 -17.60 -10.86 -2.02
C TYR A 634 -17.89 -11.94 -0.97
N ALA A 635 -17.76 -11.63 0.32
CA ALA A 635 -18.18 -12.57 1.36
C ALA A 635 -19.71 -12.52 1.57
N GLY A 636 -20.38 -13.61 1.20
CA GLY A 636 -21.83 -13.74 1.35
C GLY A 636 -22.27 -14.23 2.75
N PRO A 637 -23.60 -14.30 3.01
CA PRO A 637 -24.18 -14.72 4.27
C PRO A 637 -23.61 -16.05 4.78
N GLY A 638 -23.34 -16.10 6.09
CA GLY A 638 -22.73 -17.25 6.74
C GLY A 638 -21.29 -17.55 6.28
N GLY A 639 -20.63 -16.65 5.54
CA GLY A 639 -19.26 -16.79 5.04
C GLY A 639 -19.14 -17.59 3.74
N THR A 640 -20.15 -17.51 2.88
CA THR A 640 -20.07 -17.98 1.48
C THR A 640 -19.19 -17.05 0.65
N VAL A 641 -18.96 -17.38 -0.63
CA VAL A 641 -18.35 -16.48 -1.62
C VAL A 641 -19.40 -16.20 -2.69
N GLU A 642 -19.67 -14.93 -2.94
CA GLU A 642 -20.63 -14.45 -3.94
C GLU A 642 -19.92 -13.71 -5.09
N HIS A 643 -20.61 -13.64 -6.23
CA HIS A 643 -20.14 -13.03 -7.46
C HIS A 643 -21.19 -12.08 -8.02
N SER A 644 -20.74 -11.08 -8.80
CA SER A 644 -21.62 -10.29 -9.65
C SER A 644 -22.19 -11.14 -10.79
N ASN A 645 -23.38 -10.80 -11.26
CA ASN A 645 -24.01 -11.42 -12.43
C ASN A 645 -24.50 -10.33 -13.40
N PRO A 646 -23.86 -10.13 -14.57
CA PRO A 646 -22.73 -10.88 -15.10
C PRO A 646 -21.43 -10.71 -14.27
N PRO A 647 -20.45 -11.64 -14.39
CA PRO A 647 -19.18 -11.53 -13.68
C PRO A 647 -18.39 -10.28 -14.05
N CYS A 648 -17.79 -9.63 -13.05
CA CYS A 648 -16.77 -8.61 -13.29
C CYS A 648 -15.46 -9.31 -13.71
N TRP A 649 -15.05 -9.16 -14.97
CA TRP A 649 -13.84 -9.79 -15.49
C TRP A 649 -12.57 -9.01 -15.12
N GLY A 650 -11.46 -9.74 -14.96
CA GLY A 650 -10.16 -9.18 -14.60
C GLY A 650 -9.57 -8.24 -15.66
N PHE A 651 -8.88 -7.20 -15.19
CA PHE A 651 -8.05 -6.29 -15.98
C PHE A 651 -6.58 -6.74 -15.96
N LEU A 652 -5.71 -6.07 -16.70
CA LEU A 652 -4.28 -6.40 -16.80
C LEU A 652 -3.60 -6.62 -15.43
N GLU A 653 -3.91 -5.77 -14.44
CA GLU A 653 -3.43 -5.84 -13.05
C GLU A 653 -3.84 -7.13 -12.33
N ASP A 654 -5.03 -7.68 -12.59
CA ASP A 654 -5.48 -8.95 -12.00
C ASP A 654 -4.64 -10.12 -12.49
N TYR A 655 -4.22 -10.13 -13.76
CA TYR A 655 -3.33 -11.16 -14.29
C TYR A 655 -1.89 -10.93 -13.83
N ALA A 656 -1.36 -9.72 -14.02
CA ALA A 656 0.05 -9.42 -13.74
C ALA A 656 0.43 -9.69 -12.28
N PHE A 657 -0.45 -9.35 -11.33
CA PHE A 657 -0.16 -9.52 -9.90
C PHE A 657 -0.44 -10.95 -9.41
N VAL A 658 -1.44 -11.66 -9.96
CA VAL A 658 -1.65 -13.08 -9.66
C VAL A 658 -0.52 -13.93 -10.24
N VAL A 659 -0.10 -13.66 -11.48
CA VAL A 659 1.09 -14.30 -12.09
C VAL A 659 2.32 -14.08 -11.22
N ARG A 660 2.58 -12.84 -10.78
CA ARG A 660 3.70 -12.52 -9.89
C ARG A 660 3.62 -13.31 -8.56
N GLY A 661 2.45 -13.32 -7.92
CA GLY A 661 2.20 -14.08 -6.70
C GLY A 661 2.42 -15.59 -6.86
N LEU A 662 2.02 -16.16 -8.00
CA LEU A 662 2.21 -17.58 -8.29
C LEU A 662 3.67 -17.97 -8.57
N LEU A 663 4.46 -17.09 -9.18
CA LEU A 663 5.91 -17.29 -9.33
C LEU A 663 6.63 -17.21 -7.99
N ASP A 664 6.30 -16.22 -7.17
CA ASP A 664 6.88 -16.07 -5.83
C ASP A 664 6.46 -17.23 -4.90
N LEU A 665 5.21 -17.72 -5.04
CA LEU A 665 4.73 -18.93 -4.35
C LEU A 665 5.42 -20.20 -4.86
N TYR A 666 5.64 -20.35 -6.16
CA TYR A 666 6.40 -21.48 -6.69
C TYR A 666 7.83 -21.47 -6.11
N GLU A 667 8.52 -20.32 -6.06
CA GLU A 667 9.86 -20.27 -5.46
C GLU A 667 9.85 -20.58 -3.96
N ALA A 668 8.82 -20.19 -3.21
CA ALA A 668 8.69 -20.48 -1.78
C ALA A 668 8.28 -21.94 -1.47
N SER A 669 7.48 -22.57 -2.31
CA SER A 669 6.88 -23.91 -2.05
C SER A 669 7.53 -25.05 -2.86
N GLN A 670 8.16 -24.73 -3.98
CA GLN A 670 8.66 -25.64 -5.02
C GLN A 670 7.57 -26.56 -5.63
N GLU A 671 6.28 -26.26 -5.42
CA GLU A 671 5.16 -26.94 -6.08
C GLU A 671 4.99 -26.42 -7.52
N SER A 672 5.42 -27.21 -8.51
CA SER A 672 5.36 -26.86 -9.95
C SER A 672 3.96 -26.49 -10.47
N SER A 673 2.89 -26.94 -9.80
CA SER A 673 1.50 -26.66 -10.21
C SER A 673 1.10 -25.17 -10.14
N TRP A 674 1.85 -24.36 -9.38
CA TRP A 674 1.69 -22.90 -9.33
C TRP A 674 2.34 -22.23 -10.53
N LEU A 675 3.57 -22.64 -10.89
CA LEU A 675 4.24 -22.21 -12.11
C LEU A 675 3.43 -22.59 -13.36
N GLU A 676 2.95 -23.84 -13.45
CA GLU A 676 2.06 -24.29 -14.53
C GLU A 676 0.76 -23.48 -14.68
N TRP A 677 0.31 -22.81 -13.62
CA TRP A 677 -0.86 -21.94 -13.68
C TRP A 677 -0.47 -20.49 -13.99
N ALA A 678 0.66 -20.01 -13.46
CA ALA A 678 1.23 -18.70 -13.79
C ALA A 678 1.49 -18.55 -15.30
N LEU A 679 2.04 -19.59 -15.96
CA LEU A 679 2.29 -19.60 -17.39
C LEU A 679 0.99 -19.47 -18.20
N ARG A 680 -0.04 -20.28 -17.89
CA ARG A 680 -1.37 -20.21 -18.55
C ARG A 680 -2.09 -18.88 -18.33
N LEU A 681 -1.88 -18.23 -17.17
CA LEU A 681 -2.39 -16.90 -16.91
C LEU A 681 -1.62 -15.82 -17.69
N GLN A 682 -0.30 -15.98 -17.89
CA GLN A 682 0.48 -15.11 -18.78
C GLN A 682 0.00 -15.25 -20.23
N ASP A 683 -0.12 -16.48 -20.76
CA ASP A 683 -0.65 -16.72 -22.12
C ASP A 683 -2.07 -16.12 -22.32
N THR A 684 -2.87 -16.10 -21.25
CA THR A 684 -4.19 -15.46 -21.26
C THR A 684 -4.09 -13.94 -21.20
N GLN A 685 -3.19 -13.37 -20.39
CA GLN A 685 -2.90 -11.94 -20.36
C GLN A 685 -2.46 -11.44 -21.74
N ASP A 686 -1.56 -12.19 -22.39
CA ASP A 686 -1.07 -11.95 -23.73
C ASP A 686 -2.19 -11.93 -24.77
N ARG A 687 -3.12 -12.89 -24.70
CA ARG A 687 -4.28 -12.96 -25.60
C ARG A 687 -5.28 -11.82 -25.39
N LEU A 688 -5.46 -11.32 -24.16
CA LEU A 688 -6.51 -10.34 -23.83
C LEU A 688 -6.05 -8.87 -23.91
N PHE A 689 -4.77 -8.59 -23.60
CA PHE A 689 -4.30 -7.22 -23.34
C PHE A 689 -3.13 -6.77 -24.21
N TRP A 690 -2.39 -7.67 -24.87
CA TRP A 690 -1.17 -7.30 -25.62
C TRP A 690 -1.50 -6.41 -26.83
N ASP A 691 -0.76 -5.31 -26.96
CA ASP A 691 -0.79 -4.47 -28.15
C ASP A 691 0.17 -4.99 -29.22
N SER A 692 -0.37 -5.68 -30.21
CA SER A 692 0.38 -6.15 -31.38
C SER A 692 0.98 -5.05 -32.26
N GLN A 693 0.54 -3.79 -32.14
CA GLN A 693 1.04 -2.66 -32.95
C GLN A 693 2.04 -1.80 -32.17
N GLY A 694 1.66 -1.30 -30.99
CA GLY A 694 2.50 -0.43 -30.18
C GLY A 694 3.42 -1.14 -29.17
N GLY A 695 3.18 -2.41 -28.86
CA GLY A 695 3.90 -3.17 -27.81
C GLY A 695 3.44 -2.85 -26.38
N GLY A 696 3.68 -3.77 -25.45
CA GLY A 696 3.16 -3.69 -24.08
C GLY A 696 1.66 -4.03 -23.99
N TYR A 697 1.05 -3.80 -22.83
CA TYR A 697 -0.31 -4.25 -22.53
C TYR A 697 -1.26 -3.08 -22.20
N PHE A 698 -2.47 -3.13 -22.75
CA PHE A 698 -3.59 -2.26 -22.38
C PHE A 698 -4.19 -2.66 -21.03
N CYS A 699 -4.70 -1.71 -20.25
CA CYS A 699 -5.30 -2.00 -18.94
C CYS A 699 -6.57 -2.88 -19.06
N SER A 700 -7.38 -2.67 -20.11
CA SER A 700 -8.64 -3.39 -20.36
C SER A 700 -8.62 -4.16 -21.67
N GLU A 701 -9.42 -5.22 -21.74
CA GLU A 701 -9.69 -6.00 -22.96
C GLU A 701 -10.29 -5.12 -24.07
N ALA A 702 -10.12 -5.51 -25.34
CA ALA A 702 -10.62 -4.74 -26.47
C ALA A 702 -12.15 -4.51 -26.42
N GLU A 703 -12.94 -5.54 -26.11
CA GLU A 703 -14.40 -5.45 -26.04
C GLU A 703 -14.88 -4.59 -24.86
N LEU A 704 -14.36 -4.86 -23.66
CA LEU A 704 -14.70 -4.10 -22.44
C LEU A 704 -14.28 -2.62 -22.56
N GLY A 705 -13.15 -2.35 -23.20
CA GLY A 705 -12.64 -1.01 -23.48
C GLY A 705 -13.28 -0.30 -24.68
N ALA A 706 -14.07 -0.98 -25.52
CA ALA A 706 -14.71 -0.36 -26.69
C ALA A 706 -15.75 0.71 -26.33
N GLY A 707 -16.26 0.68 -25.09
CA GLY A 707 -17.15 1.72 -24.54
C GLY A 707 -16.43 2.92 -23.92
N LEU A 708 -15.10 3.00 -23.95
CA LEU A 708 -14.34 4.13 -23.40
C LEU A 708 -13.78 5.04 -24.51
N PRO A 709 -13.55 6.34 -24.24
CA PRO A 709 -12.91 7.26 -25.18
C PRO A 709 -11.53 6.81 -25.68
N LEU A 710 -10.81 6.03 -24.87
CA LEU A 710 -9.46 5.52 -25.14
C LEU A 710 -9.13 4.33 -24.23
N ARG A 711 -8.27 3.41 -24.69
CA ARG A 711 -7.68 2.33 -23.87
C ARG A 711 -6.26 2.73 -23.45
N LEU A 712 -6.03 2.88 -22.16
CA LEU A 712 -4.71 3.22 -21.60
C LEU A 712 -3.78 2.01 -21.53
N LYS A 713 -2.47 2.29 -21.50
CA LYS A 713 -1.43 1.42 -20.93
C LYS A 713 -0.87 2.13 -19.71
N ASP A 714 -0.75 1.45 -18.59
CA ASP A 714 -0.41 2.07 -17.30
C ASP A 714 1.07 2.51 -17.25
N ASP A 715 1.34 3.80 -17.00
CA ASP A 715 2.65 4.45 -17.18
C ASP A 715 3.26 5.06 -15.91
N GLN A 716 2.69 4.72 -14.74
CA GLN A 716 3.18 5.13 -13.44
C GLN A 716 3.19 3.97 -12.44
N ASP A 717 4.34 3.70 -11.81
CA ASP A 717 4.40 2.89 -10.60
C ASP A 717 4.11 3.81 -9.40
N GLY A 718 3.00 3.57 -8.68
CA GLY A 718 2.56 4.35 -7.53
C GLY A 718 2.58 3.56 -6.23
N ALA A 719 1.54 3.74 -5.40
CA ALA A 719 1.26 2.84 -4.28
C ALA A 719 0.80 1.45 -4.78
N GLU A 720 0.05 1.41 -5.89
CA GLU A 720 -0.11 0.23 -6.74
C GLU A 720 0.95 0.31 -7.88
N PRO A 721 1.69 -0.77 -8.21
CA PRO A 721 2.68 -0.76 -9.29
C PRO A 721 2.00 -0.79 -10.66
N SER A 722 2.65 -0.28 -11.73
CA SER A 722 2.10 -0.46 -13.08
C SER A 722 2.12 -1.95 -13.43
N ALA A 723 0.97 -2.44 -13.89
CA ALA A 723 0.84 -3.82 -14.35
C ALA A 723 1.71 -4.13 -15.58
N ASN A 724 2.13 -3.11 -16.35
CA ASN A 724 3.15 -3.28 -17.38
C ASN A 724 4.55 -3.51 -16.77
N SER A 725 4.93 -2.77 -15.73
CA SER A 725 6.21 -2.95 -15.00
C SER A 725 6.33 -4.34 -14.38
N VAL A 726 5.25 -4.81 -13.74
CA VAL A 726 5.20 -6.17 -13.16
C VAL A 726 5.21 -7.23 -14.27
N SER A 727 4.51 -7.00 -15.39
CA SER A 727 4.54 -7.92 -16.54
C SER A 727 5.93 -8.04 -17.16
N ALA A 728 6.72 -6.95 -17.23
CA ALA A 728 8.10 -7.00 -17.74
C ALA A 728 8.97 -7.96 -16.91
N HIS A 729 8.91 -7.87 -15.58
CA HIS A 729 9.58 -8.82 -14.68
C HIS A 729 9.03 -10.25 -14.78
N ASN A 730 7.71 -10.42 -14.88
CA ASN A 730 7.10 -11.74 -15.02
C ASN A 730 7.61 -12.44 -16.28
N LEU A 731 7.57 -11.77 -17.44
CA LEU A 731 8.06 -12.29 -18.72
C LEU A 731 9.53 -12.74 -18.66
N LEU A 732 10.40 -11.95 -18.01
CA LEU A 732 11.82 -12.34 -17.80
C LEU A 732 11.93 -13.62 -16.97
N ARG A 733 11.14 -13.75 -15.88
CA ARG A 733 11.13 -14.96 -15.04
C ARG A 733 10.51 -16.16 -15.78
N MET A 734 9.48 -15.95 -16.61
CA MET A 734 8.92 -17.02 -17.46
C MET A 734 9.97 -17.56 -18.44
N HIS A 735 10.73 -16.67 -19.08
CA HIS A 735 11.89 -17.06 -19.88
C HIS A 735 12.93 -17.81 -19.03
N GLY A 736 13.26 -17.32 -17.84
CA GLY A 736 14.16 -17.99 -16.89
C GLY A 736 13.70 -19.40 -16.46
N PHE A 737 12.39 -19.67 -16.41
CA PHE A 737 11.82 -20.97 -16.06
C PHE A 737 11.62 -21.94 -17.25
N THR A 738 11.79 -21.49 -18.49
CA THR A 738 11.41 -22.30 -19.68
C THR A 738 12.32 -22.18 -20.91
N GLY A 739 13.17 -21.15 -21.00
CA GLY A 739 13.95 -20.84 -22.19
C GLY A 739 13.13 -20.34 -23.39
N HIS A 740 11.79 -20.24 -23.30
CA HIS A 740 10.93 -19.76 -24.37
C HIS A 740 11.28 -18.31 -24.73
N LYS A 741 11.70 -18.07 -25.98
CA LYS A 741 12.20 -16.75 -26.42
C LYS A 741 11.08 -15.72 -26.57
N ASP A 742 9.89 -16.14 -26.98
CA ASP A 742 8.72 -15.31 -27.21
C ASP A 742 8.41 -14.35 -26.03
N TRP A 743 8.57 -14.81 -24.78
CA TRP A 743 8.40 -13.98 -23.59
C TRP A 743 9.54 -12.97 -23.36
N MET A 744 10.79 -13.33 -23.69
CA MET A 744 11.91 -12.39 -23.71
C MET A 744 11.69 -11.32 -24.80
N ASP A 745 11.29 -11.73 -26.01
CA ASP A 745 11.03 -10.82 -27.12
C ASP A 745 9.86 -9.86 -26.81
N LYS A 746 8.80 -10.36 -26.17
CA LYS A 746 7.72 -9.53 -25.61
C LYS A 746 8.19 -8.57 -24.53
N CYS A 747 9.12 -8.97 -23.65
CA CYS A 747 9.70 -8.07 -22.66
C CYS A 747 10.52 -6.97 -23.34
N VAL A 748 11.33 -7.31 -24.36
CA VAL A 748 12.07 -6.35 -25.20
C VAL A 748 11.12 -5.36 -25.87
N CYS A 749 10.02 -5.82 -26.50
CA CYS A 749 9.03 -4.92 -27.11
C CYS A 749 8.35 -4.00 -26.08
N LEU A 750 8.00 -4.50 -24.90
CA LEU A 750 7.39 -3.71 -23.82
C LEU A 750 8.36 -2.64 -23.31
N LEU A 751 9.59 -3.03 -22.93
CA LEU A 751 10.64 -2.12 -22.49
C LEU A 751 11.00 -1.08 -23.59
N THR A 752 10.87 -1.45 -24.86
CA THR A 752 11.05 -0.55 -26.00
C THR A 752 9.91 0.46 -26.10
N ALA A 753 8.65 0.05 -25.95
CA ALA A 753 7.48 0.94 -26.00
C ALA A 753 7.51 2.00 -24.88
N PHE A 754 7.90 1.62 -23.66
CA PHE A 754 8.04 2.54 -22.53
C PHE A 754 9.34 3.37 -22.54
N SER A 755 10.17 3.28 -23.60
CA SER A 755 11.43 4.03 -23.75
C SER A 755 11.28 5.53 -23.50
N GLU A 756 10.24 6.16 -24.04
CA GLU A 756 10.09 7.62 -23.97
C GLU A 756 9.76 8.09 -22.56
N ARG A 757 8.88 7.35 -21.87
CA ARG A 757 8.51 7.60 -20.47
C ARG A 757 9.74 7.47 -19.57
N MET A 758 10.49 6.37 -19.70
CA MET A 758 11.74 6.17 -18.94
C MET A 758 12.82 7.22 -19.24
N ARG A 759 12.92 7.72 -20.48
CA ARG A 759 13.92 8.77 -20.83
C ARG A 759 13.57 10.14 -20.25
N ARG A 760 12.28 10.46 -20.11
CA ARG A 760 11.78 11.75 -19.60
C ARG A 760 11.64 11.77 -18.07
N VAL A 761 10.98 10.78 -17.50
CA VAL A 761 10.63 10.69 -16.08
C VAL A 761 10.84 9.25 -15.58
N PRO A 762 12.09 8.77 -15.46
CA PRO A 762 12.37 7.41 -14.99
C PRO A 762 11.85 7.15 -13.57
N VAL A 763 11.80 8.18 -12.70
CA VAL A 763 11.21 8.08 -11.35
C VAL A 763 9.70 7.76 -11.34
N ALA A 764 9.00 7.91 -12.47
CA ALA A 764 7.62 7.46 -12.60
C ALA A 764 7.50 5.94 -12.86
N LEU A 765 8.58 5.23 -13.19
CA LEU A 765 8.58 3.79 -13.50
C LEU A 765 9.75 2.99 -12.85
N PRO A 766 10.02 3.11 -11.54
CA PRO A 766 11.09 2.39 -10.85
C PRO A 766 11.05 0.86 -11.00
N GLU A 767 9.87 0.21 -11.04
CA GLU A 767 9.78 -1.25 -11.24
C GLU A 767 10.08 -1.63 -12.71
N MET A 768 9.75 -0.76 -13.68
CA MET A 768 10.15 -0.94 -15.08
C MET A 768 11.66 -0.75 -15.28
N VAL A 769 12.27 0.24 -14.63
CA VAL A 769 13.72 0.49 -14.69
C VAL A 769 14.49 -0.66 -14.03
N ARG A 770 13.92 -1.25 -12.96
CA ARG A 770 14.41 -2.48 -12.35
C ARG A 770 14.28 -3.69 -13.30
N ALA A 771 13.18 -3.82 -14.05
CA ALA A 771 13.01 -4.86 -15.08
C ALA A 771 13.97 -4.69 -16.27
N LEU A 772 14.20 -3.46 -16.72
CA LEU A 772 15.19 -3.11 -17.75
C LEU A 772 16.60 -3.52 -17.34
N SER A 773 16.94 -3.38 -16.05
CA SER A 773 18.20 -3.84 -15.47
C SER A 773 18.30 -5.36 -15.46
N ALA A 774 17.26 -6.06 -14.98
CA ALA A 774 17.19 -7.51 -14.98
C ALA A 774 17.26 -8.13 -16.40
N HIS A 775 16.77 -7.42 -17.42
CA HIS A 775 16.94 -7.81 -18.82
C HIS A 775 18.40 -7.68 -19.28
N GLN A 776 19.07 -6.56 -19.01
CA GLN A 776 20.43 -6.26 -19.52
C GLN A 776 21.57 -6.86 -18.67
N GLN A 777 21.28 -7.30 -17.44
CA GLN A 777 22.22 -8.02 -16.55
C GLN A 777 22.00 -9.55 -16.57
N THR A 778 21.01 -10.03 -17.33
CA THR A 778 20.40 -11.38 -17.31
C THR A 778 19.93 -11.83 -15.91
N LEU A 779 19.27 -13.00 -15.84
CA LEU A 779 18.74 -13.57 -14.58
C LEU A 779 19.64 -14.70 -14.09
N LYS A 780 20.02 -14.67 -12.81
CA LYS A 780 20.73 -15.76 -12.15
C LYS A 780 19.80 -16.98 -11.99
N GLN A 781 20.00 -18.02 -12.79
CA GLN A 781 19.26 -19.29 -12.66
C GLN A 781 19.92 -20.13 -11.57
N ILE A 782 19.27 -20.27 -10.41
CA ILE A 782 19.79 -21.05 -9.29
C ILE A 782 19.08 -22.40 -9.29
N VAL A 783 19.77 -23.46 -9.70
CA VAL A 783 19.25 -24.83 -9.74
C VAL A 783 19.76 -25.60 -8.54
N ILE A 784 18.87 -26.18 -7.75
CA ILE A 784 19.21 -27.14 -6.69
C ILE A 784 18.75 -28.52 -7.15
N CYS A 785 19.68 -29.46 -7.28
CA CYS A 785 19.41 -30.87 -7.54
C CYS A 785 19.26 -31.60 -6.20
N GLY A 786 18.07 -32.09 -5.84
CA GLY A 786 17.83 -32.66 -4.51
C GLY A 786 16.40 -33.18 -4.28
N ASP A 787 16.22 -33.97 -3.22
CA ASP A 787 14.90 -34.38 -2.73
C ASP A 787 14.26 -33.21 -1.95
N PRO A 788 13.06 -32.72 -2.35
CA PRO A 788 12.37 -31.62 -1.67
C PRO A 788 12.21 -31.80 -0.15
N GLN A 789 12.21 -33.03 0.37
CA GLN A 789 12.05 -33.30 1.79
C GLN A 789 13.37 -33.40 2.56
N ALA A 790 14.50 -33.60 1.89
CA ALA A 790 15.80 -33.80 2.51
C ALA A 790 16.37 -32.52 3.16
N LYS A 791 17.13 -32.69 4.25
CA LYS A 791 17.60 -31.59 5.11
C LYS A 791 18.64 -30.69 4.42
N ASP A 792 19.49 -31.28 3.59
CA ASP A 792 20.50 -30.61 2.78
C ASP A 792 19.85 -29.73 1.69
N THR A 793 18.86 -30.29 0.97
CA THR A 793 18.06 -29.57 -0.03
C THR A 793 17.36 -28.36 0.61
N LYS A 794 16.72 -28.56 1.77
CA LYS A 794 16.10 -27.46 2.54
C LYS A 794 17.12 -26.44 3.05
N ALA A 795 18.33 -26.83 3.42
CA ALA A 795 19.39 -25.91 3.84
C ALA A 795 19.94 -25.06 2.67
N LEU A 796 20.08 -25.65 1.47
CA LEU A 796 20.46 -24.91 0.25
C LEU A 796 19.35 -23.93 -0.17
N LEU A 797 18.08 -24.37 -0.17
CA LEU A 797 16.92 -23.50 -0.42
C LEU A 797 16.89 -22.32 0.57
N GLN A 798 16.96 -22.58 1.88
CA GLN A 798 16.96 -21.51 2.89
C GLN A 798 18.16 -20.56 2.76
N CYS A 799 19.32 -21.06 2.31
CA CYS A 799 20.45 -20.20 1.98
C CYS A 799 20.08 -19.20 0.87
N VAL A 800 19.51 -19.68 -0.24
CA VAL A 800 19.07 -18.83 -1.36
C VAL A 800 17.96 -17.86 -0.96
N HIS A 801 17.06 -18.25 -0.05
CA HIS A 801 16.00 -17.36 0.46
C HIS A 801 16.51 -16.33 1.48
N SER A 802 17.58 -16.62 2.23
CA SER A 802 18.16 -15.68 3.19
C SER A 802 18.98 -14.54 2.56
N ILE A 803 19.24 -14.57 1.25
CA ILE A 803 20.06 -13.58 0.54
C ILE A 803 19.19 -12.76 -0.41
N TYR A 804 19.33 -11.43 -0.34
CA TYR A 804 18.69 -10.52 -1.29
C TYR A 804 19.30 -10.69 -2.68
N ILE A 805 18.50 -11.26 -3.59
CA ILE A 805 18.84 -11.46 -5.01
C ILE A 805 17.57 -11.12 -5.80
N PRO A 806 17.46 -9.92 -6.40
CA PRO A 806 16.24 -9.44 -7.05
C PRO A 806 16.01 -10.02 -8.45
N ASN A 807 17.10 -10.47 -9.09
CA ASN A 807 17.14 -10.88 -10.50
C ASN A 807 17.49 -12.38 -10.59
N LYS A 808 16.68 -13.25 -9.97
CA LYS A 808 16.87 -14.71 -9.99
C LYS A 808 15.62 -15.47 -10.46
N VAL A 809 15.86 -16.73 -10.81
CA VAL A 809 14.86 -17.81 -10.79
C VAL A 809 15.42 -19.00 -10.01
N LEU A 810 14.65 -19.54 -9.06
CA LEU A 810 15.03 -20.67 -8.21
C LEU A 810 14.31 -21.96 -8.65
N ILE A 811 15.09 -22.99 -8.99
CA ILE A 811 14.61 -24.23 -9.59
C ILE A 811 15.02 -25.43 -8.74
N LEU A 812 14.06 -26.17 -8.18
CA LEU A 812 14.31 -27.47 -7.57
C LEU A 812 14.19 -28.60 -8.60
N ALA A 813 15.33 -29.12 -9.04
CA ALA A 813 15.42 -30.30 -9.89
C ALA A 813 15.40 -31.56 -9.01
N ASN A 814 14.23 -32.20 -8.88
CA ASN A 814 14.05 -33.46 -8.15
C ASN A 814 14.69 -34.69 -8.84
N GLY A 815 15.28 -34.52 -10.02
CA GLY A 815 15.90 -35.59 -10.81
C GLY A 815 14.94 -36.42 -11.67
N ASP A 816 13.65 -36.10 -11.69
CA ASP A 816 12.65 -36.76 -12.55
C ASP A 816 12.61 -36.10 -13.95
N PRO A 817 13.02 -36.81 -15.02
CA PRO A 817 12.98 -36.28 -16.39
C PRO A 817 11.54 -36.04 -16.90
N SER A 818 10.54 -36.65 -16.26
CA SER A 818 9.12 -36.44 -16.53
C SER A 818 8.48 -35.31 -15.70
N SER A 819 9.28 -34.60 -14.89
CA SER A 819 8.83 -33.40 -14.19
C SER A 819 8.45 -32.28 -15.16
N PHE A 820 7.61 -31.33 -14.73
CA PHE A 820 7.24 -30.19 -15.57
C PHE A 820 8.47 -29.37 -16.01
N LEU A 821 9.35 -29.04 -15.05
CA LEU A 821 10.54 -28.24 -15.29
C LEU A 821 11.53 -28.93 -16.24
N SER A 822 11.75 -30.25 -16.12
CA SER A 822 12.63 -30.98 -17.04
C SER A 822 12.10 -31.05 -18.48
N ARG A 823 10.79 -30.95 -18.70
CA ARG A 823 10.22 -30.78 -20.06
C ARG A 823 10.45 -29.38 -20.63
N GLN A 824 10.40 -28.34 -19.80
CA GLN A 824 10.62 -26.95 -20.24
C GLN A 824 12.11 -26.66 -20.47
N LEU A 825 12.96 -27.15 -19.57
CA LEU A 825 14.42 -26.93 -19.58
C LEU A 825 15.17 -28.28 -19.64
N PRO A 826 15.38 -28.85 -20.85
CA PRO A 826 16.04 -30.15 -21.00
C PRO A 826 17.44 -30.25 -20.37
N PHE A 827 18.16 -29.13 -20.25
CA PHE A 827 19.49 -29.09 -19.63
C PHE A 827 19.48 -29.46 -18.13
N LEU A 828 18.33 -29.35 -17.44
CA LEU A 828 18.22 -29.78 -16.04
C LEU A 828 18.53 -31.28 -15.87
N SER A 829 18.38 -32.09 -16.93
CA SER A 829 18.75 -33.51 -16.92
C SER A 829 20.27 -33.79 -16.96
N THR A 830 21.09 -32.78 -17.30
CA THR A 830 22.56 -32.91 -17.29
C THR A 830 23.16 -32.58 -15.92
N LEU A 831 22.46 -31.77 -15.12
CA LEU A 831 22.83 -31.43 -13.75
C LEU A 831 22.55 -32.61 -12.81
N ARG A 832 23.42 -32.85 -11.82
CA ARG A 832 23.37 -34.07 -10.98
C ARG A 832 23.68 -33.77 -9.52
N ARG A 833 23.23 -34.66 -8.64
CA ARG A 833 23.70 -34.71 -7.25
C ARG A 833 25.15 -35.19 -7.20
N LEU A 834 25.99 -34.49 -6.46
CA LEU A 834 27.36 -34.88 -6.14
C LEU A 834 27.34 -35.77 -4.88
N GLU A 835 27.90 -36.97 -4.95
CA GLU A 835 27.98 -37.91 -3.81
C GLU A 835 26.61 -38.19 -3.16
N ASP A 836 25.55 -38.27 -3.97
CA ASP A 836 24.13 -38.35 -3.57
C ASP A 836 23.56 -37.19 -2.73
N ARG A 837 24.38 -36.21 -2.37
CA ARG A 837 24.00 -34.99 -1.62
C ARG A 837 23.26 -33.98 -2.51
N ALA A 838 22.40 -33.18 -1.90
CA ALA A 838 21.80 -32.03 -2.57
C ALA A 838 22.90 -31.09 -3.10
N THR A 839 22.74 -30.63 -4.34
CA THR A 839 23.79 -29.93 -5.08
C THR A 839 23.22 -28.71 -5.78
N ALA A 840 23.73 -27.53 -5.45
CA ALA A 840 23.40 -26.27 -6.10
C ALA A 840 24.33 -25.96 -7.27
N TYR A 841 23.74 -25.36 -8.31
CA TYR A 841 24.40 -24.76 -9.46
C TYR A 841 23.85 -23.34 -9.64
N VAL A 842 24.73 -22.37 -9.82
CA VAL A 842 24.35 -20.99 -10.20
C VAL A 842 24.71 -20.82 -11.67
N CYS A 843 23.71 -20.57 -12.51
CA CYS A 843 23.87 -20.48 -13.96
C CYS A 843 23.51 -19.08 -14.48
N GLU A 844 24.43 -18.52 -15.26
CA GLU A 844 24.41 -17.16 -15.82
C GLU A 844 24.99 -17.25 -17.25
N ASP A 845 24.39 -16.55 -18.21
CA ASP A 845 24.82 -16.49 -19.62
C ASP A 845 25.16 -17.86 -20.27
N GLN A 846 24.30 -18.86 -20.03
CA GLN A 846 24.42 -20.26 -20.51
C GLN A 846 25.58 -21.07 -19.91
N ALA A 847 26.38 -20.50 -19.01
CA ALA A 847 27.34 -21.22 -18.19
C ALA A 847 26.74 -21.54 -16.81
N CYS A 848 27.27 -22.57 -16.14
CA CYS A 848 26.92 -22.91 -14.75
C CYS A 848 28.19 -22.97 -13.89
N SER A 849 28.04 -22.65 -12.60
CA SER A 849 29.08 -22.84 -11.60
C SER A 849 29.51 -24.30 -11.46
N MET A 850 30.65 -24.52 -10.81
CA MET A 850 30.95 -25.83 -10.21
C MET A 850 29.81 -26.27 -9.27
N PRO A 851 29.57 -27.59 -9.10
CA PRO A 851 28.58 -28.10 -8.15
C PRO A 851 28.94 -27.74 -6.71
N ILE A 852 27.97 -27.25 -5.94
CA ILE A 852 28.15 -26.84 -4.53
C ILE A 852 27.17 -27.61 -3.64
N THR A 853 27.69 -28.36 -2.65
CA THR A 853 26.86 -29.05 -1.64
C THR A 853 26.67 -28.23 -0.36
N GLU A 854 27.58 -27.30 -0.07
CA GLU A 854 27.62 -26.58 1.21
C GLU A 854 26.93 -25.21 1.15
N PRO A 855 25.92 -24.93 2.01
CA PRO A 855 25.28 -23.60 2.09
C PRO A 855 26.26 -22.44 2.30
N CYS A 856 27.35 -22.66 3.06
CA CYS A 856 28.37 -21.66 3.31
C CYS A 856 29.22 -21.31 2.08
N GLU A 857 29.29 -22.18 1.07
CA GLU A 857 29.97 -21.92 -0.19
C GLU A 857 29.01 -21.30 -1.20
N LEU A 858 27.77 -21.79 -1.25
CA LEU A 858 26.70 -21.19 -2.05
C LEU A 858 26.47 -19.72 -1.65
N ARG A 859 26.47 -19.41 -0.35
CA ARG A 859 26.42 -18.03 0.16
C ARG A 859 27.57 -17.17 -0.36
N LYS A 860 28.81 -17.68 -0.40
CA LYS A 860 29.97 -16.92 -0.89
C LYS A 860 29.85 -16.61 -2.38
N LEU A 861 29.36 -17.56 -3.18
CA LEU A 861 29.12 -17.35 -4.61
C LEU A 861 27.97 -16.37 -4.86
N LEU A 862 26.87 -16.45 -4.11
CA LEU A 862 25.71 -15.55 -4.25
C LEU A 862 25.91 -14.14 -3.67
N HIS A 863 27.07 -13.86 -3.06
CA HIS A 863 27.49 -12.50 -2.70
C HIS A 863 28.44 -11.86 -3.73
N GLN A 864 28.86 -12.59 -4.76
CA GLN A 864 29.66 -12.13 -5.90
C GLN A 864 28.76 -11.64 -7.04
#